data_AF-A0A919QI63-F1
#
_entry.id   AF-A0A919QI63-F1
#
_cell.length_a   1.000
_cell.length_b   1.000
_cell.length_c   1.000
_cell.angle_alpha   90.00
_cell.angle_beta   90.00
_cell.angle_gamma   90.00
#
_symmetry.space_group_name_H-M   'P 1'
#
loop_
_entity.id
_entity.type
_entity.pdbx_description
1 polymer ?
#
loop_
_entity_poly.entity_id
_entity_poly.type
_entity_poly.pdbx_seq_one_letter_code
_entity_poly.pdbx_strand_id
1 'polypeptide(L)'
;MTGGAIFGGLTGGQASAQTRERVELLSERGETTEIFANPDGSFTRYEYLRPVWAKSQNGAWVRPDATLRERPDGTIAPIAPTFPIVFSGGGDAPMAKASRGGTELTLGWPGPLPEPVIKGNVALYPEVLKGVDLEVEAELDGFTHYLVVKNREAAANPALRKLSLKTTTKGLSLGVDARTGAVSAKDAGGNLVLGGATPTMWDGDTEKPVKAEVRAGALDLVPDPALLDDPGAQFPIKIDPSFSGRRNHWTVVRELAPTTSYYDRLTINSDDGTAGVLRAGISDGKKARSFVQLNIAGVSGTVVSKATFRVWHSWSAKDCGNGNNSGGSVAAWHTGTISGSTTWNAQPSWIASQGHDNKVVRRYDGGYNDKCPAGAQEYNVTTVVKNAAAAGATNMTLGLRAVSETDQWAWKRYKVTSDANHAHNPVLAIDYNSYPAAPDQLTVSSQPCVTGAARPWISSHTVTLKARLSDPDPETDMKATFEWARVNADGTYSAAVGSATTPGNTSTGTTTQVTTPALDEGGLYAFRALANDGSLNSKAYSAWCEFGVDTVGLDTEPAVTSADYPSDGEYHGAPGQTGTFTFSGGGSDVTGFKYGWAEPPTTYVAGAPATLQLTPPPPNPASPTRPGQLTLYVRAVDRAGHEGPIKPYVFLVGSAAGQAVVSFGGRR
;
A
#
# COMPACT_ATOMS: atom_id res chain seq x y z
N MET A 1 -13.87 -22.55 -8.99
CA MET A 1 -14.93 -21.57 -9.23
C MET A 1 -15.94 -21.70 -8.10
N THR A 2 -15.93 -20.76 -7.17
CA THR A 2 -16.97 -20.54 -6.17
C THR A 2 -17.19 -19.04 -6.10
N GLY A 3 -18.45 -18.65 -6.01
CA GLY A 3 -18.98 -17.41 -6.53
C GLY A 3 -18.38 -16.16 -5.91
N GLY A 4 -17.86 -15.28 -6.76
CA GLY A 4 -17.91 -13.85 -6.48
C GLY A 4 -19.37 -13.45 -6.50
N ALA A 5 -20.04 -13.51 -5.35
CA ALA A 5 -21.29 -12.83 -5.17
C ALA A 5 -21.00 -11.34 -5.35
N ILE A 6 -21.52 -10.77 -6.44
CA ILE A 6 -21.61 -9.33 -6.63
C ILE A 6 -22.61 -8.85 -5.57
N PHE A 7 -22.11 -8.56 -4.37
CA PHE A 7 -22.86 -7.79 -3.41
C PHE A 7 -22.90 -6.37 -3.95
N GLY A 8 -24.04 -5.99 -4.53
CA GLY A 8 -24.26 -4.66 -5.09
C GLY A 8 -23.85 -3.58 -4.10
N GLY A 9 -22.77 -2.86 -4.41
CA GLY A 9 -22.32 -1.66 -3.71
C GLY A 9 -21.67 -1.85 -2.33
N LEU A 10 -21.49 -3.07 -1.82
CA LEU A 10 -20.84 -3.31 -0.51
C LEU A 10 -19.33 -3.54 -0.66
N THR A 11 -18.54 -2.96 0.23
CA THR A 11 -17.12 -3.28 0.44
C THR A 11 -16.96 -4.68 1.05
N GLY A 12 -15.77 -5.28 0.94
CA GLY A 12 -15.56 -6.64 1.46
C GLY A 12 -15.74 -6.77 2.98
N GLY A 13 -15.42 -5.73 3.75
CA GLY A 13 -15.70 -5.66 5.20
C GLY A 13 -17.20 -5.70 5.50
N GLN A 14 -17.99 -4.93 4.76
CA GLN A 14 -19.46 -4.94 4.87
C GLN A 14 -20.07 -6.31 4.57
N ALA A 15 -19.58 -6.97 3.53
CA ALA A 15 -20.04 -8.31 3.19
C ALA A 15 -19.72 -9.32 4.29
N SER A 16 -18.51 -9.27 4.88
CA SER A 16 -18.10 -10.21 5.94
C SER A 16 -18.92 -10.05 7.22
N ALA A 17 -19.11 -8.81 7.68
CA ALA A 17 -19.91 -8.51 8.87
C ALA A 17 -21.37 -8.96 8.70
N GLN A 18 -21.92 -8.82 7.50
CA GLN A 18 -23.30 -9.21 7.20
C GLN A 18 -23.48 -10.73 7.08
N THR A 19 -22.55 -11.44 6.43
CA THR A 19 -22.65 -12.91 6.24
C THR A 19 -22.14 -13.70 7.44
N ARG A 20 -21.36 -13.07 8.34
CA ARG A 20 -20.55 -13.74 9.37
C ARG A 20 -19.58 -14.77 8.80
N GLU A 21 -19.22 -14.60 7.54
CA GLU A 21 -18.22 -15.39 6.85
C GLU A 21 -17.04 -14.50 6.50
N ARG A 22 -15.85 -15.08 6.45
CA ARG A 22 -14.67 -14.35 6.01
C ARG A 22 -14.77 -14.03 4.50
N VAL A 23 -14.49 -12.80 4.11
CA VAL A 23 -14.59 -12.33 2.70
C VAL A 23 -13.24 -11.84 2.21
N GLU A 24 -12.83 -12.26 1.00
CA GLU A 24 -11.58 -11.78 0.39
C GLU A 24 -11.72 -10.35 -0.14
N LEU A 25 -10.73 -9.51 0.17
CA LEU A 25 -10.59 -8.17 -0.36
C LEU A 25 -9.86 -8.21 -1.71
N LEU A 26 -10.60 -8.37 -2.80
CA LEU A 26 -10.02 -8.50 -4.15
C LEU A 26 -9.19 -7.27 -4.60
N SER A 27 -9.49 -6.08 -4.07
CA SER A 27 -8.71 -4.85 -4.33
C SER A 27 -7.30 -4.91 -3.74
N GLU A 28 -7.14 -5.65 -2.64
CA GLU A 28 -5.89 -5.81 -1.89
C GLU A 28 -5.08 -7.04 -2.33
N ARG A 29 -5.58 -7.77 -3.33
CA ARG A 29 -4.90 -8.93 -3.89
C ARG A 29 -3.59 -8.50 -4.55
N GLY A 30 -2.54 -9.28 -4.31
CA GLY A 30 -1.23 -9.09 -4.92
C GLY A 30 -0.61 -10.41 -5.36
N GLU A 31 0.56 -10.35 -5.99
CA GLU A 31 1.24 -11.54 -6.54
C GLU A 31 1.47 -12.63 -5.47
N THR A 32 1.88 -12.22 -4.27
CA THR A 32 2.15 -13.09 -3.11
C THR A 32 1.14 -12.91 -1.99
N THR A 33 0.03 -12.20 -2.21
CA THR A 33 -0.83 -11.72 -1.12
C THR A 33 -2.31 -11.93 -1.37
N GLU A 34 -2.98 -12.43 -0.34
CA GLU A 34 -4.44 -12.44 -0.23
C GLU A 34 -4.81 -11.82 1.12
N ILE A 35 -5.78 -10.91 1.14
CA ILE A 35 -6.27 -10.26 2.35
C ILE A 35 -7.75 -10.56 2.49
N PHE A 36 -8.19 -10.82 3.71
CA PHE A 36 -9.58 -11.12 4.01
C PHE A 36 -10.05 -10.31 5.21
N ALA A 37 -11.27 -9.80 5.12
CA ALA A 37 -12.00 -9.25 6.26
C ALA A 37 -12.59 -10.41 7.08
N ASN A 38 -12.40 -10.38 8.39
CA ASN A 38 -12.94 -11.35 9.33
C ASN A 38 -14.24 -10.83 9.97
N PRO A 39 -15.13 -11.72 10.43
CA PRO A 39 -16.40 -11.32 11.05
C PRO A 39 -16.28 -10.50 12.34
N ASP A 40 -15.11 -10.48 12.97
CA ASP A 40 -14.81 -9.75 14.20
C ASP A 40 -14.22 -8.35 13.98
N GLY A 41 -14.18 -7.88 12.72
CA GLY A 41 -13.62 -6.59 12.31
C GLY A 41 -12.11 -6.64 12.04
N SER A 42 -11.41 -7.73 12.36
CA SER A 42 -9.99 -7.86 12.03
C SER A 42 -9.76 -8.28 10.58
N PHE A 43 -8.51 -8.20 10.13
CA PHE A 43 -8.08 -8.67 8.82
C PHE A 43 -7.11 -9.82 8.93
N THR A 44 -7.20 -10.77 8.00
CA THR A 44 -6.19 -11.80 7.81
C THR A 44 -5.41 -11.54 6.53
N ARG A 45 -4.11 -11.28 6.63
CA ARG A 45 -3.18 -11.28 5.49
C ARG A 45 -2.50 -12.65 5.36
N TYR A 46 -2.53 -13.21 4.17
CA TYR A 46 -1.67 -14.33 3.77
C TYR A 46 -0.54 -13.78 2.93
N GLU A 47 0.69 -13.88 3.43
CA GLU A 47 1.91 -13.62 2.65
C GLU A 47 2.54 -14.95 2.25
N TYR A 48 2.49 -15.26 0.97
CA TYR A 48 3.04 -16.49 0.39
C TYR A 48 4.51 -16.30 -0.02
N LEU A 49 5.35 -17.30 0.21
CA LEU A 49 6.75 -17.27 -0.21
C LEU A 49 6.90 -17.14 -1.73
N ARG A 50 6.05 -17.85 -2.49
CA ARG A 50 6.01 -17.75 -3.95
C ARG A 50 4.68 -17.16 -4.43
N PRO A 51 4.64 -16.59 -5.64
CA PRO A 51 3.41 -16.02 -6.16
C PRO A 51 2.28 -17.03 -6.30
N VAL A 52 1.06 -16.60 -5.95
CA VAL A 52 -0.20 -17.36 -6.09
C VAL A 52 -1.20 -16.65 -7.02
N TRP A 53 -0.86 -15.44 -7.45
CA TRP A 53 -1.57 -14.63 -8.44
C TRP A 53 -0.59 -13.96 -9.42
N ALA A 54 -1.03 -13.80 -10.67
CA ALA A 54 -0.32 -13.05 -11.70
C ALA A 54 -1.32 -12.12 -12.42
N LYS A 55 -0.82 -11.03 -13.01
CA LYS A 55 -1.64 -10.20 -13.89
C LYS A 55 -1.59 -10.74 -15.32
N SER A 56 -2.74 -11.02 -15.90
CA SER A 56 -2.87 -11.30 -17.33
C SER A 56 -2.58 -10.04 -18.16
N GLN A 57 -2.48 -10.21 -19.48
CA GLN A 57 -2.21 -9.10 -20.41
C GLN A 57 -3.26 -7.98 -20.37
N ASN A 58 -4.51 -8.28 -20.00
CA ASN A 58 -5.57 -7.30 -19.80
C ASN A 58 -5.66 -6.74 -18.37
N GLY A 59 -4.69 -7.06 -17.50
CA GLY A 59 -4.59 -6.55 -16.14
C GLY A 59 -5.42 -7.30 -15.07
N ALA A 60 -6.14 -8.37 -15.45
CA ALA A 60 -6.91 -9.17 -14.50
C ALA A 60 -6.02 -10.12 -13.68
N TRP A 61 -6.44 -10.45 -12.46
CA TRP A 61 -5.77 -11.46 -11.64
C TRP A 61 -6.10 -12.87 -12.12
N VAL A 62 -5.08 -13.65 -12.45
CA VAL A 62 -5.18 -15.06 -12.88
C VAL A 62 -4.23 -15.93 -12.06
N ARG A 63 -4.40 -17.25 -12.10
CA ARG A 63 -3.44 -18.17 -11.48
C ARG A 63 -2.12 -18.13 -12.28
N PRO A 64 -0.96 -18.07 -11.59
CA PRO A 64 0.34 -18.08 -12.26
C PRO A 64 0.54 -19.35 -13.07
N ASP A 65 1.12 -19.23 -14.26
CA ASP A 65 1.38 -20.34 -15.17
C ASP A 65 2.70 -20.11 -15.92
N ALA A 66 3.69 -20.97 -15.67
CA ALA A 66 5.00 -20.93 -16.28
C ALA A 66 5.07 -21.67 -17.64
N THR A 67 4.00 -22.33 -18.07
CA THR A 67 3.96 -23.07 -19.34
C THR A 67 4.29 -22.12 -20.49
N LEU A 68 5.26 -22.51 -21.32
CA LEU A 68 5.73 -21.71 -22.42
C LEU A 68 4.80 -21.80 -23.62
N ARG A 69 4.62 -20.65 -24.27
CA ARG A 69 3.92 -20.54 -25.55
C ARG A 69 4.71 -19.65 -26.49
N GLU A 70 4.70 -20.01 -27.76
CA GLU A 70 5.15 -19.13 -28.82
C GLU A 70 4.18 -17.93 -28.98
N ARG A 71 4.75 -16.78 -29.32
CA ARG A 71 4.05 -15.52 -29.56
C ARG A 71 4.07 -15.19 -31.06
N PRO A 72 3.14 -14.34 -31.54
CA PRO A 72 3.09 -13.95 -32.96
C PRO A 72 4.36 -13.27 -33.49
N ASP A 73 5.20 -12.74 -32.60
CA ASP A 73 6.49 -12.12 -32.95
C ASP A 73 7.66 -13.12 -33.01
N GLY A 74 7.38 -14.42 -32.91
CA GLY A 74 8.38 -15.50 -32.93
C GLY A 74 9.13 -15.68 -31.60
N THR A 75 8.77 -14.94 -30.55
CA THR A 75 9.36 -15.12 -29.22
C THR A 75 8.59 -16.14 -28.39
N ILE A 76 9.23 -16.66 -27.34
CA ILE A 76 8.62 -17.65 -26.45
C ILE A 76 8.47 -17.04 -25.06
N ALA A 77 7.34 -17.27 -24.40
CA ALA A 77 7.14 -16.76 -23.04
C ALA A 77 6.14 -17.60 -22.23
N PRO A 78 6.23 -17.55 -20.89
CA PRO A 78 5.23 -18.15 -20.02
C PRO A 78 3.84 -17.51 -20.18
N ILE A 79 2.78 -18.29 -19.96
CA ILE A 79 1.37 -17.87 -20.10
C ILE A 79 1.01 -16.76 -19.10
N ALA A 80 1.38 -16.90 -17.82
CA ALA A 80 1.03 -15.95 -16.76
C ALA A 80 2.18 -15.81 -15.73
N PRO A 81 3.30 -15.17 -16.11
CA PRO A 81 4.39 -14.89 -15.17
C PRO A 81 4.09 -13.68 -14.28
N THR A 82 4.74 -13.62 -13.13
CA THR A 82 4.84 -12.43 -12.26
C THR A 82 6.11 -11.62 -12.51
N PHE A 83 7.10 -12.23 -13.16
CA PHE A 83 8.26 -11.53 -13.69
C PHE A 83 8.24 -11.59 -15.22
N PRO A 84 8.07 -10.45 -15.93
CA PRO A 84 8.03 -10.45 -17.38
C PRO A 84 9.34 -10.96 -17.98
N ILE A 85 9.26 -12.13 -18.61
CA ILE A 85 10.37 -12.78 -19.28
C ILE A 85 9.97 -13.29 -20.67
N VAL A 86 10.93 -13.23 -21.58
CA VAL A 86 10.82 -13.67 -22.97
C VAL A 86 12.08 -14.43 -23.35
N PHE A 87 11.94 -15.53 -24.06
CA PHE A 87 13.00 -16.37 -24.60
C PHE A 87 13.05 -16.32 -26.13
N SER A 88 14.21 -16.65 -26.68
CA SER A 88 14.47 -16.63 -28.13
C SER A 88 13.69 -17.72 -28.89
N GLY A 89 13.16 -17.42 -30.06
CA GLY A 89 12.71 -18.45 -31.02
C GLY A 89 13.85 -19.10 -31.82
N GLY A 90 15.11 -18.72 -31.58
CA GLY A 90 16.28 -19.11 -32.37
C GLY A 90 16.93 -17.93 -33.10
N GLY A 91 17.98 -18.20 -33.86
CA GLY A 91 18.76 -17.20 -34.61
C GLY A 91 19.61 -16.31 -33.71
N ASP A 92 19.81 -15.05 -34.10
CA ASP A 92 20.66 -14.09 -33.38
C ASP A 92 19.94 -13.34 -32.25
N ALA A 93 18.66 -13.63 -32.03
CA ALA A 93 17.89 -13.03 -30.96
C ALA A 93 18.46 -13.43 -29.58
N PRO A 94 18.45 -12.52 -28.60
CA PRO A 94 18.95 -12.84 -27.26
C PRO A 94 18.22 -14.02 -26.63
N MET A 95 18.98 -14.92 -26.00
CA MET A 95 18.50 -16.12 -25.32
C MET A 95 17.36 -15.81 -24.34
N ALA A 96 17.53 -14.79 -23.50
CA ALA A 96 16.53 -14.38 -22.53
C ALA A 96 16.51 -12.85 -22.38
N LYS A 97 15.31 -12.29 -22.23
CA LYS A 97 15.07 -10.89 -21.92
C LYS A 97 14.11 -10.79 -20.74
N ALA A 98 14.57 -10.15 -19.68
CA ALA A 98 13.86 -10.00 -18.42
C ALA A 98 13.69 -8.50 -18.12
N SER A 99 12.45 -8.06 -17.84
CA SER A 99 12.15 -6.62 -17.67
C SER A 99 11.14 -6.36 -16.56
N ARG A 100 11.37 -5.30 -15.76
CA ARG A 100 10.46 -4.87 -14.69
C ARG A 100 10.68 -3.39 -14.37
N GLY A 101 9.60 -2.61 -14.24
CA GLY A 101 9.67 -1.22 -13.75
C GLY A 101 10.61 -0.31 -14.56
N GLY A 102 10.68 -0.50 -15.89
CA GLY A 102 11.57 0.29 -16.76
C GLY A 102 13.03 -0.20 -16.82
N THR A 103 13.39 -1.20 -16.01
CA THR A 103 14.69 -1.89 -16.07
C THR A 103 14.65 -3.10 -16.99
N GLU A 104 15.79 -3.45 -17.57
CA GLU A 104 15.93 -4.58 -18.49
C GLU A 104 17.29 -5.26 -18.35
N LEU A 105 17.29 -6.59 -18.33
CA LEU A 105 18.47 -7.45 -18.52
C LEU A 105 18.23 -8.34 -19.74
N THR A 106 19.21 -8.36 -20.64
CA THR A 106 19.25 -9.28 -21.77
C THR A 106 20.46 -10.20 -21.62
N LEU A 107 20.24 -11.51 -21.80
CA LEU A 107 21.28 -12.52 -21.93
C LEU A 107 21.26 -13.07 -23.35
N GLY A 108 22.40 -13.08 -24.02
CA GLY A 108 22.58 -13.60 -25.37
C GLY A 108 23.54 -14.78 -25.39
N TRP A 109 23.28 -15.74 -26.27
CA TRP A 109 24.22 -16.82 -26.56
C TRP A 109 25.40 -16.29 -27.40
N PRO A 110 26.62 -16.85 -27.27
CA PRO A 110 27.78 -16.40 -28.04
C PRO A 110 27.58 -16.46 -29.57
N GLY A 111 26.89 -17.48 -30.06
CA GLY A 111 26.53 -17.68 -31.47
C GLY A 111 25.02 -17.67 -31.72
N PRO A 112 24.58 -18.03 -32.94
CA PRO A 112 23.17 -18.19 -33.24
C PRO A 112 22.58 -19.37 -32.44
N LEU A 113 21.35 -19.20 -31.98
CA LEU A 113 20.58 -20.26 -31.32
C LEU A 113 19.85 -21.12 -32.37
N PRO A 114 19.77 -22.44 -32.18
CA PRO A 114 18.87 -23.29 -32.97
C PRO A 114 17.41 -22.95 -32.65
N GLU A 115 16.48 -23.47 -33.45
CA GLU A 115 15.05 -23.44 -33.10
C GLU A 115 14.81 -24.33 -31.86
N PRO A 116 14.09 -23.84 -30.83
CA PRO A 116 13.87 -24.58 -29.61
C PRO A 116 12.71 -25.59 -29.71
N VAL A 117 12.85 -26.69 -28.98
CA VAL A 117 11.76 -27.61 -28.69
C VAL A 117 11.11 -27.23 -27.36
N ILE A 118 9.84 -26.86 -27.38
CA ILE A 118 9.09 -26.43 -26.19
C ILE A 118 8.36 -27.62 -25.56
N LYS A 119 8.54 -27.82 -24.24
CA LYS A 119 7.79 -28.79 -23.45
C LYS A 119 7.48 -28.22 -22.06
N GLY A 120 6.20 -28.00 -21.78
CA GLY A 120 5.78 -27.42 -20.50
C GLY A 120 6.40 -26.03 -20.30
N ASN A 121 7.15 -25.84 -19.23
CA ASN A 121 7.88 -24.60 -18.93
C ASN A 121 9.32 -24.56 -19.48
N VAL A 122 9.74 -25.53 -20.30
CA VAL A 122 11.13 -25.65 -20.82
C VAL A 122 11.20 -25.39 -22.32
N ALA A 123 12.17 -24.58 -22.73
CA ALA A 123 12.63 -24.44 -24.12
C ALA A 123 14.03 -25.08 -24.26
N LEU A 124 14.11 -26.17 -25.01
CA LEU A 124 15.35 -26.90 -25.29
C LEU A 124 15.94 -26.44 -26.63
N TYR A 125 17.12 -25.86 -26.62
CA TYR A 125 17.91 -25.49 -27.79
C TYR A 125 18.96 -26.59 -28.04
N PRO A 126 18.74 -27.48 -29.02
CA PRO A 126 19.59 -28.65 -29.20
C PRO A 126 20.92 -28.32 -29.87
N GLU A 127 21.99 -28.99 -29.44
CA GLU A 127 23.31 -28.91 -30.10
C GLU A 127 23.85 -27.47 -30.25
N VAL A 128 23.61 -26.61 -29.25
CA VAL A 128 24.21 -25.26 -29.17
C VAL A 128 25.74 -25.30 -29.20
N LEU A 129 26.30 -26.42 -28.74
CA LEU A 129 27.61 -26.94 -29.12
C LEU A 129 27.43 -28.43 -29.44
N LYS A 130 28.36 -29.02 -30.19
CA LYS A 130 28.32 -30.46 -30.47
C LYS A 130 28.25 -31.28 -29.17
N GLY A 131 27.18 -32.03 -28.98
CA GLY A 131 26.89 -32.85 -27.79
C GLY A 131 26.49 -32.06 -26.53
N VAL A 132 26.14 -30.78 -26.67
CA VAL A 132 25.68 -29.91 -25.56
C VAL A 132 24.37 -29.24 -25.96
N ASP A 133 23.34 -29.42 -25.14
CA ASP A 133 22.09 -28.67 -25.28
C ASP A 133 22.05 -27.49 -24.31
N LEU A 134 21.24 -26.49 -24.65
CA LEU A 134 20.85 -25.42 -23.73
C LEU A 134 19.37 -25.60 -23.39
N GLU A 135 19.06 -25.90 -22.14
CA GLU A 135 17.70 -25.88 -21.61
C GLU A 135 17.44 -24.53 -20.94
N VAL A 136 16.36 -23.84 -21.30
CA VAL A 136 15.90 -22.66 -20.58
C VAL A 136 14.55 -22.97 -19.96
N GLU A 137 14.47 -22.91 -18.63
CA GLU A 137 13.28 -23.23 -17.86
C GLU A 137 12.66 -21.96 -17.28
N ALA A 138 11.43 -21.66 -17.67
CA ALA A 138 10.64 -20.58 -17.07
C ALA A 138 10.18 -20.94 -15.66
N GLU A 139 10.30 -19.96 -14.77
CA GLU A 139 9.69 -19.97 -13.45
C GLU A 139 8.63 -18.87 -13.37
N LEU A 140 7.74 -18.92 -12.37
CA LEU A 140 6.70 -17.90 -12.19
C LEU A 140 7.27 -16.48 -12.02
N ASP A 141 8.47 -16.39 -11.47
CA ASP A 141 9.11 -15.19 -10.94
C ASP A 141 10.57 -15.06 -11.43
N GLY A 142 10.95 -15.79 -12.47
CA GLY A 142 12.32 -15.83 -12.99
C GLY A 142 12.53 -16.92 -14.04
N PHE A 143 13.77 -17.37 -14.17
CA PHE A 143 14.15 -18.51 -15.00
C PHE A 143 15.47 -19.10 -14.54
N THR A 144 15.71 -20.32 -14.96
CA THR A 144 17.03 -20.96 -14.91
C THR A 144 17.40 -21.44 -16.30
N HIS A 145 18.69 -21.61 -16.55
CA HIS A 145 19.15 -22.30 -17.76
C HIS A 145 20.24 -23.29 -17.43
N TYR A 146 20.24 -24.40 -18.17
CA TYR A 146 21.18 -25.48 -18.03
C TYR A 146 21.92 -25.69 -19.34
N LEU A 147 23.25 -25.78 -19.29
CA LEU A 147 23.96 -26.52 -20.33
C LEU A 147 23.96 -28.00 -19.96
N VAL A 148 23.38 -28.81 -20.83
CA VAL A 148 23.31 -30.27 -20.69
C VAL A 148 24.41 -30.88 -21.55
N VAL A 149 25.54 -31.17 -20.92
CA VAL A 149 26.68 -31.84 -21.56
C VAL A 149 26.38 -33.33 -21.60
N LYS A 150 26.13 -33.88 -22.79
CA LYS A 150 25.54 -35.23 -22.93
C LYS A 150 26.52 -36.38 -22.73
N ASN A 151 27.80 -36.14 -23.00
CA ASN A 151 28.83 -37.17 -23.01
C ASN A 151 30.23 -36.58 -22.82
N ARG A 152 31.20 -37.49 -22.71
CA ARG A 152 32.61 -37.17 -22.44
C ARG A 152 33.25 -36.39 -23.58
N GLU A 153 32.92 -36.71 -24.82
CA GLU A 153 33.42 -35.99 -25.99
C GLU A 153 32.98 -34.52 -25.96
N ALA A 154 31.75 -34.25 -25.54
CA ALA A 154 31.23 -32.90 -25.36
C ALA A 154 31.90 -32.18 -24.19
N ALA A 155 32.18 -32.86 -23.06
CA ALA A 155 32.87 -32.27 -21.90
C ALA A 155 34.30 -31.81 -22.22
N ALA A 156 34.96 -32.44 -23.19
CA ALA A 156 36.27 -32.04 -23.70
C ALA A 156 36.24 -30.81 -24.63
N ASN A 157 35.06 -30.29 -24.97
CA ASN A 157 34.94 -29.13 -25.84
C ASN A 157 35.58 -27.88 -25.19
N PRO A 158 36.56 -27.22 -25.83
CA PRO A 158 37.24 -26.07 -25.25
C PRO A 158 36.30 -24.89 -24.96
N ALA A 159 35.17 -24.78 -25.66
CA ALA A 159 34.16 -23.75 -25.41
C ALA A 159 33.50 -23.88 -24.02
N LEU A 160 33.53 -25.07 -23.40
CA LEU A 160 33.02 -25.28 -22.04
C LEU A 160 33.99 -24.84 -20.95
N ARG A 161 35.26 -24.54 -21.28
CA ARG A 161 36.23 -24.05 -20.28
C ARG A 161 35.91 -22.62 -19.85
N LYS A 162 35.28 -21.83 -20.73
CA LYS A 162 34.81 -20.48 -20.44
C LYS A 162 33.66 -20.14 -21.38
N LEU A 163 32.45 -20.07 -20.84
CA LEU A 163 31.26 -19.65 -21.57
C LEU A 163 31.01 -18.15 -21.37
N SER A 164 31.03 -17.38 -22.45
CA SER A 164 30.81 -15.92 -22.41
C SER A 164 29.42 -15.53 -22.89
N LEU A 165 28.43 -15.47 -22.00
CA LEU A 165 27.09 -14.99 -22.32
C LEU A 165 27.14 -13.48 -22.61
N LYS A 166 26.56 -13.04 -23.73
CA LYS A 166 26.44 -11.61 -24.04
C LYS A 166 25.44 -10.98 -23.08
N THR A 167 25.71 -9.78 -22.57
CA THR A 167 24.80 -9.08 -21.65
C THR A 167 24.52 -7.65 -22.10
N THR A 168 23.27 -7.25 -21.96
CA THR A 168 22.85 -5.84 -22.13
C THR A 168 21.98 -5.46 -20.94
N THR A 169 22.21 -4.29 -20.36
CA THR A 169 21.39 -3.77 -19.26
C THR A 169 20.81 -2.40 -19.59
N LYS A 170 19.60 -2.15 -19.08
CA LYS A 170 18.98 -0.83 -19.01
C LYS A 170 18.57 -0.57 -17.57
N GLY A 171 19.15 0.47 -16.97
CA GLY A 171 18.86 0.84 -15.57
C GLY A 171 19.31 -0.20 -14.54
N LEU A 172 20.16 -1.17 -14.93
CA LEU A 172 20.69 -2.22 -14.05
C LEU A 172 22.21 -2.26 -14.10
N SER A 173 22.79 -2.61 -12.96
CA SER A 173 24.19 -2.97 -12.79
C SER A 173 24.31 -4.47 -12.51
N LEU A 174 25.09 -5.18 -13.32
CA LEU A 174 25.43 -6.57 -13.06
C LEU A 174 26.64 -6.65 -12.13
N GLY A 175 26.61 -7.58 -11.18
CA GLY A 175 27.69 -7.83 -10.25
C GLY A 175 27.77 -9.29 -9.81
N VAL A 176 28.94 -9.66 -9.32
CA VAL A 176 29.23 -10.97 -8.73
C VAL A 176 29.59 -10.77 -7.26
N ASP A 177 28.95 -11.52 -6.37
CA ASP A 177 29.33 -11.53 -4.95
C ASP A 177 30.72 -12.17 -4.80
N ALA A 178 31.66 -11.43 -4.22
CA ALA A 178 33.05 -11.87 -4.10
C ALA A 178 33.25 -13.10 -3.19
N ARG A 179 32.28 -13.39 -2.30
CA ARG A 179 32.34 -14.53 -1.38
C ARG A 179 31.70 -15.77 -1.99
N THR A 180 30.56 -15.62 -2.66
CA THR A 180 29.75 -16.75 -3.09
C THR A 180 29.78 -16.98 -4.61
N GLY A 181 30.25 -16.02 -5.40
CA GLY A 181 30.16 -16.08 -6.86
C GLY A 181 28.74 -15.88 -7.40
N ALA A 182 27.77 -15.56 -6.54
CA ALA A 182 26.38 -15.34 -6.95
C ALA A 182 26.26 -14.12 -7.86
N VAL A 183 25.49 -14.26 -8.94
CA VAL A 183 25.26 -13.18 -9.92
C VAL A 183 24.01 -12.40 -9.51
N SER A 184 24.10 -11.07 -9.58
CA SER A 184 22.97 -10.17 -9.32
C SER A 184 22.93 -9.02 -10.32
N ALA A 185 21.72 -8.54 -10.59
CA ALA A 185 21.38 -7.33 -11.32
C ALA A 185 20.63 -6.40 -10.37
N LYS A 186 21.20 -5.23 -10.09
CA LYS A 186 20.66 -4.25 -9.16
C LYS A 186 20.28 -2.95 -9.86
N ASP A 187 19.21 -2.31 -9.41
CA ASP A 187 18.82 -0.99 -9.88
C ASP A 187 19.77 0.12 -9.37
N ALA A 188 19.53 1.36 -9.76
CA ALA A 188 20.33 2.52 -9.33
C ALA A 188 20.26 2.79 -7.81
N GLY A 189 19.21 2.31 -7.12
CA GLY A 189 19.07 2.37 -5.67
C GLY A 189 19.79 1.24 -4.93
N GLY A 190 20.40 0.29 -5.67
CA GLY A 190 21.07 -0.87 -5.11
C GLY A 190 20.13 -2.03 -4.75
N ASN A 191 18.84 -1.96 -5.13
CA ASN A 191 17.88 -3.03 -4.88
C ASN A 191 18.10 -4.19 -5.86
N LEU A 192 17.99 -5.42 -5.37
CA LEU A 192 18.04 -6.61 -6.22
C LEU A 192 16.79 -6.64 -7.12
N VAL A 193 17.00 -6.70 -8.44
CA VAL A 193 15.93 -6.84 -9.44
C VAL A 193 15.89 -8.27 -9.98
N LEU A 194 17.07 -8.80 -10.32
CA LEU A 194 17.28 -10.18 -10.76
C LEU A 194 18.55 -10.71 -10.10
N GLY A 195 18.58 -11.97 -9.73
CA GLY A 195 19.77 -12.63 -9.23
C GLY A 195 19.42 -13.94 -8.54
N GLY A 196 20.43 -14.66 -8.06
CA GLY A 196 20.17 -15.99 -7.54
C GLY A 196 21.33 -16.56 -6.74
N ALA A 197 21.39 -17.89 -6.77
CA ALA A 197 22.39 -18.70 -6.12
C ALA A 197 23.77 -18.55 -6.76
N THR A 198 24.77 -19.16 -6.12
CA THR A 198 26.05 -19.47 -6.77
C THR A 198 25.78 -20.33 -8.01
N PRO A 199 26.28 -19.97 -9.21
CA PRO A 199 26.25 -20.86 -10.35
C PRO A 199 26.96 -22.17 -10.01
N THR A 200 26.40 -23.31 -10.41
CA THR A 200 26.95 -24.63 -10.07
C THR A 200 26.89 -25.56 -11.27
N MET A 201 27.69 -26.62 -11.20
CA MET A 201 27.63 -27.73 -12.11
C MET A 201 27.60 -29.03 -11.33
N TRP A 202 26.96 -30.06 -11.87
CA TRP A 202 26.86 -31.34 -11.20
C TRP A 202 26.78 -32.52 -12.16
N ASP A 203 27.21 -33.65 -11.65
CA ASP A 203 27.08 -34.98 -12.24
C ASP A 203 26.49 -35.93 -11.17
N GLY A 204 25.25 -36.36 -11.34
CA GLY A 204 24.52 -37.05 -10.27
C GLY A 204 24.41 -36.21 -8.99
N ASP A 205 25.02 -36.68 -7.90
CA ASP A 205 25.01 -36.02 -6.57
C ASP A 205 26.25 -35.16 -6.28
N THR A 206 27.27 -35.17 -7.16
CA THR A 206 28.47 -34.36 -6.98
C THR A 206 28.25 -32.97 -7.56
N GLU A 207 28.34 -31.95 -6.71
CA GLU A 207 28.11 -30.56 -7.06
C GLU A 207 29.39 -29.74 -6.91
N LYS A 208 29.71 -28.89 -7.90
CA LYS A 208 30.85 -27.97 -7.89
C LYS A 208 30.39 -26.55 -8.25
N PRO A 209 30.98 -25.50 -7.63
CA PRO A 209 30.69 -24.13 -8.03
C PRO A 209 31.25 -23.84 -9.42
N VAL A 210 30.51 -23.03 -10.19
CA VAL A 210 30.92 -22.46 -11.47
C VAL A 210 31.30 -21.01 -11.19
N LYS A 211 32.53 -20.63 -11.54
CA LYS A 211 33.00 -19.27 -11.28
C LYS A 211 32.34 -18.31 -12.28
N ALA A 212 31.75 -17.23 -11.78
CA ALA A 212 31.17 -16.16 -12.60
C ALA A 212 32.05 -14.91 -12.58
N GLU A 213 32.20 -14.24 -13.72
CA GLU A 213 32.85 -12.95 -13.85
C GLU A 213 32.00 -12.02 -14.74
N VAL A 214 31.75 -10.80 -14.27
CA VAL A 214 31.05 -9.77 -15.05
C VAL A 214 32.08 -8.82 -15.66
N ARG A 215 31.96 -8.58 -16.97
CA ARG A 215 32.71 -7.57 -17.70
C ARG A 215 31.79 -6.79 -18.63
N ALA A 216 32.27 -5.72 -19.24
CA ALA A 216 31.47 -4.92 -20.16
C ALA A 216 30.87 -5.81 -21.28
N GLY A 217 29.54 -5.88 -21.32
CA GLY A 217 28.77 -6.62 -22.33
C GLY A 217 28.81 -8.14 -22.22
N ALA A 218 29.36 -8.72 -21.13
CA ALA A 218 29.38 -10.17 -20.97
C ALA A 218 29.34 -10.66 -19.52
N LEU A 219 28.75 -11.85 -19.34
CA LEU A 219 28.85 -12.70 -18.15
C LEU A 219 29.64 -13.95 -18.54
N ASP A 220 30.83 -14.07 -17.98
CA ASP A 220 31.69 -15.22 -18.18
C ASP A 220 31.41 -16.27 -17.09
N LEU A 221 31.13 -17.51 -17.49
CA LEU A 221 31.00 -18.67 -16.62
C LEU A 221 32.19 -19.60 -16.87
N VAL A 222 32.84 -20.02 -15.80
CA VAL A 222 34.01 -20.91 -15.83
C VAL A 222 33.64 -22.16 -15.02
N PRO A 223 33.15 -23.22 -15.69
CA PRO A 223 32.92 -24.51 -15.08
C PRO A 223 34.20 -25.10 -14.48
N ASP A 224 34.04 -25.94 -13.46
CA ASP A 224 35.15 -26.65 -12.82
C ASP A 224 35.77 -27.65 -13.83
N PRO A 225 37.04 -27.46 -14.23
CA PRO A 225 37.66 -28.31 -15.22
C PRO A 225 37.91 -29.73 -14.68
N ALA A 226 38.12 -29.88 -13.36
CA ALA A 226 38.34 -31.20 -12.78
C ALA A 226 37.09 -32.07 -12.89
N LEU A 227 35.89 -31.49 -12.78
CA LEU A 227 34.65 -32.23 -13.00
C LEU A 227 34.41 -32.56 -14.48
N LEU A 228 34.70 -31.64 -15.40
CA LEU A 228 34.58 -31.90 -16.84
C LEU A 228 35.53 -33.00 -17.33
N ASP A 229 36.72 -33.07 -16.74
CA ASP A 229 37.77 -34.01 -17.13
C ASP A 229 37.77 -35.30 -16.28
N ASP A 230 36.83 -35.45 -15.32
CA ASP A 230 36.80 -36.60 -14.43
C ASP A 230 36.46 -37.90 -15.20
N PRO A 231 37.33 -38.93 -15.19
CA PRO A 231 37.04 -40.24 -15.80
C PRO A 231 35.83 -40.94 -15.16
N GLY A 232 35.47 -40.59 -13.92
CA GLY A 232 34.30 -41.09 -13.19
C GLY A 232 33.00 -40.30 -13.40
N ALA A 233 33.04 -39.19 -14.16
CA ALA A 233 31.88 -38.31 -14.33
C ALA A 233 30.63 -39.03 -14.86
N GLN A 234 29.47 -38.76 -14.25
CA GLN A 234 28.17 -39.28 -14.67
C GLN A 234 27.46 -38.32 -15.63
N PHE A 235 27.19 -38.77 -16.85
CA PHE A 235 26.51 -37.95 -17.84
C PHE A 235 24.98 -38.10 -17.78
N PRO A 236 24.20 -37.02 -18.02
CA PRO A 236 24.68 -35.68 -18.43
C PRO A 236 25.22 -34.85 -17.26
N ILE A 237 26.28 -34.07 -17.53
CA ILE A 237 26.72 -32.99 -16.62
C ILE A 237 25.84 -31.78 -16.90
N LYS A 238 25.25 -31.18 -15.86
CA LYS A 238 24.47 -29.95 -15.97
C LYS A 238 25.25 -28.77 -15.41
N ILE A 239 25.22 -27.63 -16.10
CA ILE A 239 25.84 -26.36 -15.67
C ILE A 239 24.73 -25.31 -15.59
N ASP A 240 24.50 -24.75 -14.40
CA ASP A 240 23.38 -23.85 -14.05
C ASP A 240 23.90 -22.51 -13.55
N PRO A 241 23.48 -21.41 -14.17
CA PRO A 241 23.19 -20.20 -13.41
C PRO A 241 21.69 -19.88 -13.44
N SER A 242 21.16 -19.58 -12.26
CA SER A 242 19.76 -19.19 -12.08
C SER A 242 19.63 -17.67 -11.93
N PHE A 243 18.54 -17.11 -12.48
CA PHE A 243 18.19 -15.70 -12.38
C PHE A 243 16.74 -15.55 -11.91
N SER A 244 16.58 -15.10 -10.67
CA SER A 244 15.27 -14.94 -10.06
C SER A 244 14.97 -13.46 -9.74
N GLY A 245 13.74 -13.03 -9.98
CA GLY A 245 13.25 -11.68 -9.64
C GLY A 245 12.18 -11.73 -8.55
N ARG A 246 12.34 -12.64 -7.59
CA ARG A 246 11.37 -12.92 -6.53
C ARG A 246 11.23 -11.73 -5.59
N ARG A 247 10.06 -11.61 -4.96
CA ARG A 247 9.78 -10.58 -3.94
C ARG A 247 10.08 -11.08 -2.53
N ASN A 248 9.80 -12.35 -2.30
CA ASN A 248 10.10 -13.08 -1.08
C ASN A 248 11.19 -14.10 -1.42
N HIS A 249 12.00 -14.45 -0.42
CA HIS A 249 13.24 -15.16 -0.66
C HIS A 249 13.42 -16.34 0.29
N TRP A 250 14.17 -17.33 -0.13
CA TRP A 250 14.59 -18.41 0.77
C TRP A 250 16.03 -18.82 0.48
N THR A 251 16.64 -19.52 1.43
CA THR A 251 17.91 -20.18 1.19
C THR A 251 18.10 -21.35 2.14
N VAL A 252 18.91 -22.31 1.70
CA VAL A 252 19.38 -23.43 2.51
C VAL A 252 20.87 -23.26 2.71
N VAL A 253 21.34 -23.43 3.94
CA VAL A 253 22.77 -23.47 4.25
C VAL A 253 23.14 -24.90 4.64
N ARG A 254 24.23 -25.42 4.05
CA ARG A 254 24.63 -26.83 4.20
C ARG A 254 26.09 -26.90 4.66
N GLU A 255 26.34 -27.68 5.70
CA GLU A 255 27.70 -27.91 6.22
C GLU A 255 28.61 -28.61 5.20
N LEU A 256 28.05 -29.46 4.34
CA LEU A 256 28.81 -30.13 3.27
C LEU A 256 29.22 -29.21 2.11
N ALA A 257 28.62 -28.02 2.00
CA ALA A 257 28.91 -27.04 0.96
C ALA A 257 29.02 -25.64 1.60
N PRO A 258 30.06 -25.40 2.42
CA PRO A 258 29.99 -24.36 3.44
C PRO A 258 30.10 -22.92 2.90
N THR A 259 30.55 -22.77 1.65
CA THR A 259 30.71 -21.49 0.94
C THR A 259 29.72 -21.33 -0.22
N THR A 260 28.89 -22.32 -0.50
CA THR A 260 27.91 -22.27 -1.60
C THR A 260 26.63 -21.58 -1.13
N SER A 261 26.13 -20.63 -1.92
CA SER A 261 24.84 -20.00 -1.70
C SER A 261 23.76 -20.71 -2.50
N TYR A 262 22.68 -21.12 -1.84
CA TYR A 262 21.49 -21.73 -2.45
C TYR A 262 20.31 -20.76 -2.48
N TYR A 263 20.59 -19.46 -2.49
CA TYR A 263 19.58 -18.41 -2.48
C TYR A 263 18.61 -18.53 -3.65
N ASP A 264 17.31 -18.59 -3.33
CA ASP A 264 16.18 -18.70 -4.28
C ASP A 264 16.24 -19.88 -5.24
N ARG A 265 16.99 -20.93 -4.90
CA ARG A 265 17.11 -22.13 -5.75
C ARG A 265 15.92 -23.07 -5.54
N LEU A 266 15.28 -23.50 -6.63
CA LEU A 266 14.15 -24.45 -6.61
C LEU A 266 14.58 -25.92 -6.51
N THR A 267 15.82 -26.24 -6.86
CA THR A 267 16.38 -27.60 -6.84
C THR A 267 17.85 -27.55 -6.44
N ILE A 268 18.17 -28.16 -5.32
CA ILE A 268 19.51 -28.44 -4.80
C ILE A 268 19.96 -29.84 -5.25
N ASN A 269 19.04 -30.80 -5.32
CA ASN A 269 19.26 -32.14 -5.86
C ASN A 269 18.02 -32.66 -6.61
N SER A 270 18.18 -33.79 -7.28
CA SER A 270 17.19 -34.34 -8.23
C SER A 270 15.84 -34.72 -7.59
N ASP A 271 15.80 -34.99 -6.29
CA ASP A 271 14.59 -35.44 -5.59
C ASP A 271 13.84 -34.31 -4.86
N ASP A 272 14.31 -33.06 -4.88
CA ASP A 272 13.65 -31.91 -4.22
C ASP A 272 12.22 -31.69 -4.72
N GLY A 273 11.96 -31.98 -6.00
CA GLY A 273 10.63 -31.98 -6.61
C GLY A 273 9.62 -32.86 -5.88
N THR A 274 10.08 -33.93 -5.21
CA THR A 274 9.26 -34.87 -4.42
C THR A 274 9.47 -34.71 -2.91
N ALA A 275 10.70 -34.60 -2.43
CA ALA A 275 11.03 -34.57 -1.02
C ALA A 275 11.07 -33.18 -0.38
N GLY A 276 11.24 -32.10 -1.17
CA GLY A 276 11.25 -30.71 -0.71
C GLY A 276 12.65 -30.10 -0.60
N VAL A 277 12.72 -28.79 -0.85
CA VAL A 277 13.95 -28.00 -0.99
C VAL A 277 14.52 -27.55 0.34
N LEU A 278 13.68 -26.97 1.22
CA LEU A 278 14.15 -26.48 2.52
C LEU A 278 14.55 -27.67 3.38
N ARG A 279 15.60 -27.52 4.18
CA ARG A 279 16.17 -28.57 5.03
C ARG A 279 16.45 -28.04 6.44
N ALA A 280 16.23 -28.88 7.44
CA ALA A 280 16.61 -28.62 8.82
C ALA A 280 17.02 -29.92 9.51
N GLY A 281 18.14 -29.90 10.23
CA GLY A 281 18.65 -31.04 11.01
C GLY A 281 19.94 -31.62 10.45
N ILE A 282 20.22 -32.88 10.79
CA ILE A 282 21.43 -33.60 10.38
C ILE A 282 21.09 -34.85 9.56
N SER A 283 21.68 -34.98 8.38
CA SER A 283 21.63 -36.18 7.53
C SER A 283 23.05 -36.61 7.23
N ASP A 284 23.35 -37.90 7.38
CA ASP A 284 24.66 -38.48 7.06
C ASP A 284 25.83 -37.71 7.71
N GLY A 285 25.64 -37.28 8.95
CA GLY A 285 26.64 -36.54 9.73
C GLY A 285 26.83 -35.08 9.31
N LYS A 286 26.02 -34.54 8.39
CA LYS A 286 26.09 -33.15 7.90
C LYS A 286 24.81 -32.38 8.20
N LYS A 287 24.98 -31.16 8.70
CA LYS A 287 23.86 -30.28 9.05
C LYS A 287 23.36 -29.46 7.87
N ALA A 288 22.06 -29.17 7.88
CA ALA A 288 21.47 -28.13 7.06
C ALA A 288 20.46 -27.31 7.87
N ARG A 289 20.29 -26.04 7.46
CA ARG A 289 19.30 -25.10 8.02
C ARG A 289 18.70 -24.31 6.88
N SER A 290 17.50 -23.76 7.08
CA SER A 290 16.83 -22.97 6.07
C SER A 290 16.38 -21.63 6.61
N PHE A 291 16.25 -20.66 5.72
CA PHE A 291 15.73 -19.33 6.02
C PHE A 291 14.70 -18.95 4.99
N VAL A 292 13.64 -18.28 5.42
CA VAL A 292 12.52 -17.81 4.61
C VAL A 292 12.28 -16.35 4.96
N GLN A 293 12.43 -15.47 3.98
CA GLN A 293 12.20 -14.04 4.10
C GLN A 293 10.90 -13.66 3.40
N LEU A 294 10.01 -13.01 4.15
CA LEU A 294 8.66 -12.65 3.74
C LEU A 294 8.43 -11.14 3.91
N ASN A 295 7.68 -10.57 2.99
CA ASN A 295 7.21 -9.19 3.04
C ASN A 295 6.12 -9.03 4.10
N ILE A 296 6.32 -8.08 5.02
CA ILE A 296 5.35 -7.71 6.06
C ILE A 296 5.01 -6.22 6.02
N ALA A 297 5.36 -5.50 4.94
CA ALA A 297 5.09 -4.08 4.78
C ALA A 297 3.61 -3.74 4.91
N GLY A 298 2.72 -4.64 4.46
CA GLY A 298 1.27 -4.46 4.56
C GLY A 298 0.72 -4.50 5.99
N VAL A 299 1.52 -4.90 6.98
CA VAL A 299 1.14 -4.85 8.41
C VAL A 299 2.07 -3.94 9.22
N SER A 300 2.87 -3.12 8.54
CA SER A 300 3.75 -2.15 9.19
C SER A 300 2.92 -1.10 9.94
N GLY A 301 3.16 -0.94 11.24
CA GLY A 301 2.47 0.04 12.09
C GLY A 301 1.07 -0.36 12.55
N THR A 302 0.58 -1.56 12.20
CA THR A 302 -0.72 -2.11 12.61
C THR A 302 -0.62 -2.88 13.94
N VAL A 303 -1.76 -3.27 14.51
CA VAL A 303 -1.82 -4.14 15.69
C VAL A 303 -1.98 -5.58 15.25
N VAL A 304 -0.92 -6.37 15.40
CA VAL A 304 -0.95 -7.82 15.14
C VAL A 304 -1.49 -8.56 16.36
N SER A 305 -2.58 -9.31 16.19
CA SER A 305 -3.20 -10.13 17.23
C SER A 305 -2.71 -11.58 17.18
N LYS A 306 -2.44 -12.10 15.99
CA LYS A 306 -1.94 -13.47 15.77
C LYS A 306 -1.11 -13.55 14.50
N ALA A 307 -0.05 -14.36 14.52
CA ALA A 307 0.66 -14.73 13.31
C ALA A 307 1.11 -16.18 13.34
N THR A 308 0.88 -16.89 12.24
CA THR A 308 1.23 -18.31 12.06
C THR A 308 2.05 -18.47 10.79
N PHE A 309 3.27 -18.99 10.92
CA PHE A 309 4.06 -19.42 9.77
C PHE A 309 3.75 -20.89 9.49
N ARG A 310 3.28 -21.18 8.27
CA ARG A 310 2.91 -22.52 7.83
C ARG A 310 3.82 -22.96 6.69
N VAL A 311 4.32 -24.19 6.78
CA VAL A 311 5.23 -24.78 5.80
C VAL A 311 4.90 -26.26 5.59
N TRP A 312 4.91 -26.74 4.34
CA TRP A 312 4.58 -28.13 4.05
C TRP A 312 5.78 -29.05 4.21
N HIS A 313 5.67 -30.00 5.15
CA HIS A 313 6.66 -31.01 5.43
C HIS A 313 6.40 -32.28 4.62
N SER A 314 7.31 -32.59 3.70
CA SER A 314 7.17 -33.69 2.74
C SER A 314 8.09 -34.89 3.02
N TRP A 315 9.12 -34.72 3.84
CA TRP A 315 10.09 -35.78 4.09
C TRP A 315 10.83 -35.65 5.44
N SER A 316 11.04 -36.77 6.12
CA SER A 316 11.88 -36.88 7.33
C SER A 316 12.86 -38.06 7.28
N ALA A 317 13.77 -38.16 8.26
CA ALA A 317 14.60 -39.35 8.48
C ALA A 317 13.79 -40.67 8.59
N LYS A 318 14.47 -41.81 8.36
CA LYS A 318 13.90 -43.18 8.34
C LYS A 318 13.10 -43.51 9.61
N ASP A 319 12.13 -44.42 9.50
CA ASP A 319 11.31 -44.94 10.62
C ASP A 319 10.58 -43.89 11.45
N CYS A 320 10.34 -42.72 10.86
CA CYS A 320 9.49 -41.72 11.46
C CYS A 320 10.05 -41.08 12.76
N GLY A 321 11.37 -41.20 12.97
CA GLY A 321 12.00 -41.11 14.28
C GLY A 321 12.42 -42.49 14.78
N ASN A 322 12.83 -42.62 16.03
CA ASN A 322 13.29 -43.87 16.64
C ASN A 322 12.22 -45.00 16.76
N GLY A 323 11.17 -45.02 15.93
CA GLY A 323 10.03 -45.93 16.05
C GLY A 323 8.92 -45.49 17.01
N ASN A 324 9.12 -44.46 17.86
CA ASN A 324 8.19 -44.08 18.94
C ASN A 324 7.55 -42.69 18.80
N ASN A 325 7.05 -42.33 17.61
CA ASN A 325 6.34 -41.07 17.38
C ASN A 325 7.05 -39.81 17.93
N SER A 326 7.88 -39.19 17.07
CA SER A 326 8.60 -37.89 17.26
C SER A 326 10.04 -38.07 17.75
N GLY A 327 10.98 -38.25 16.81
CA GLY A 327 12.41 -38.25 17.15
C GLY A 327 12.96 -36.85 17.36
N GLY A 328 12.76 -35.96 16.39
CA GLY A 328 13.33 -34.61 16.45
C GLY A 328 12.42 -33.50 15.92
N SER A 329 12.31 -32.45 16.70
CA SER A 329 11.54 -31.23 16.37
C SER A 329 12.41 -30.22 15.63
N VAL A 330 11.79 -29.44 14.74
CA VAL A 330 12.41 -28.28 14.10
C VAL A 330 11.73 -27.04 14.64
N ALA A 331 12.51 -26.08 15.12
CA ALA A 331 12.02 -24.81 15.61
C ALA A 331 12.07 -23.73 14.53
N ALA A 332 11.09 -22.85 14.55
CA ALA A 332 11.15 -21.58 13.85
C ALA A 332 11.90 -20.55 14.70
N TRP A 333 12.67 -19.69 14.05
CA TRP A 333 13.46 -18.64 14.69
C TRP A 333 13.26 -17.31 13.99
N HIS A 334 13.28 -16.22 14.75
CA HIS A 334 13.58 -14.92 14.17
C HIS A 334 15.07 -14.83 13.86
N THR A 335 15.40 -14.36 12.65
CA THR A 335 16.78 -14.26 12.18
C THR A 335 17.04 -12.93 11.48
N GLY A 336 18.31 -12.60 11.27
CA GLY A 336 18.70 -11.50 10.40
C GLY A 336 18.35 -11.76 8.93
N THR A 337 18.52 -10.73 8.09
CA THR A 337 18.21 -10.79 6.65
C THR A 337 19.09 -11.77 5.89
N ILE A 338 18.55 -12.33 4.80
CA ILE A 338 19.30 -13.16 3.86
C ILE A 338 19.55 -12.41 2.54
N SER A 339 20.50 -12.91 1.78
CA SER A 339 20.82 -12.48 0.41
C SER A 339 21.59 -13.58 -0.33
N GLY A 340 21.96 -13.34 -1.59
CA GLY A 340 22.86 -14.19 -2.36
C GLY A 340 24.24 -14.45 -1.70
N SER A 341 24.62 -13.68 -0.68
CA SER A 341 25.86 -13.89 0.10
C SER A 341 25.70 -14.88 1.26
N THR A 342 24.51 -15.43 1.49
CA THR A 342 24.21 -16.29 2.64
C THR A 342 24.74 -17.70 2.40
N THR A 343 25.57 -18.18 3.31
CA THR A 343 26.20 -19.52 3.23
C THR A 343 26.26 -20.14 4.62
N TRP A 344 26.71 -21.40 4.72
CA TRP A 344 26.95 -22.02 6.04
C TRP A 344 27.93 -21.21 6.90
N ASN A 345 29.01 -20.70 6.28
CA ASN A 345 30.05 -19.91 6.95
C ASN A 345 29.63 -18.45 7.21
N ALA A 346 28.57 -17.97 6.56
CA ALA A 346 28.06 -16.61 6.70
C ALA A 346 26.53 -16.62 6.80
N GLN A 347 26.02 -17.20 7.89
CA GLN A 347 24.59 -17.23 8.22
C GLN A 347 24.15 -15.89 8.82
N PRO A 348 22.86 -15.51 8.69
CA PRO A 348 22.31 -14.42 9.48
C PRO A 348 22.34 -14.77 10.98
N SER A 349 22.26 -13.75 11.83
CA SER A 349 22.14 -13.92 13.27
C SER A 349 20.86 -14.68 13.63
N TRP A 350 20.97 -15.64 14.55
CA TRP A 350 19.82 -16.34 15.15
C TRP A 350 19.38 -15.56 16.39
N ILE A 351 18.30 -14.79 16.27
CA ILE A 351 17.91 -13.77 17.25
C ILE A 351 17.09 -14.39 18.38
N ALA A 352 15.99 -15.08 18.05
CA ALA A 352 15.09 -15.64 19.06
C ALA A 352 14.31 -16.86 18.53
N SER A 353 14.29 -17.94 19.30
CA SER A 353 13.44 -19.11 19.01
C SER A 353 11.98 -18.77 19.21
N GLN A 354 11.14 -19.17 18.26
CA GLN A 354 9.67 -19.04 18.32
C GLN A 354 9.00 -20.37 18.74
N GLY A 355 9.79 -21.37 19.12
CA GLY A 355 9.31 -22.71 19.44
C GLY A 355 9.17 -23.61 18.21
N HIS A 356 8.59 -24.78 18.42
CA HIS A 356 8.43 -25.81 17.41
C HIS A 356 7.00 -26.35 17.40
N ASP A 357 6.60 -26.90 16.25
CA ASP A 357 5.37 -27.65 16.13
C ASP A 357 5.60 -29.11 16.58
N ASN A 358 4.74 -29.60 17.48
CA ASN A 358 4.75 -30.98 17.96
C ASN A 358 3.94 -31.91 17.06
N LYS A 359 3.29 -31.40 16.01
CA LYS A 359 2.57 -32.22 15.04
C LYS A 359 3.52 -33.22 14.39
N VAL A 360 3.07 -34.46 14.36
CA VAL A 360 3.80 -35.56 13.79
C VAL A 360 3.48 -35.65 12.29
N VAL A 361 4.29 -34.97 11.49
CA VAL A 361 4.20 -34.94 10.01
C VAL A 361 5.43 -35.63 9.43
N ARG A 362 5.35 -36.48 8.38
CA ARG A 362 6.52 -37.32 8.00
C ARG A 362 6.85 -37.48 6.50
N ARG A 363 6.15 -38.30 5.70
CA ARG A 363 6.57 -38.60 4.30
C ARG A 363 5.39 -38.93 3.38
N TYR A 364 5.53 -38.64 2.08
CA TYR A 364 4.55 -38.92 1.02
C TYR A 364 4.61 -40.37 0.45
N ASP A 365 5.68 -41.12 0.73
CA ASP A 365 5.95 -42.44 0.13
C ASP A 365 6.73 -43.38 1.09
N GLY A 366 6.70 -44.70 0.85
CA GLY A 366 7.53 -45.70 1.54
C GLY A 366 6.79 -46.71 2.43
N GLY A 367 5.48 -46.92 2.26
CA GLY A 367 4.71 -47.92 3.03
C GLY A 367 4.31 -47.48 4.45
N TYR A 368 4.49 -46.21 4.79
CA TYR A 368 4.14 -45.63 6.10
C TYR A 368 3.10 -44.49 6.01
N ASN A 369 2.47 -44.32 4.84
CA ASN A 369 1.51 -43.25 4.56
C ASN A 369 0.33 -43.25 5.56
N ASP A 370 -0.07 -44.42 6.06
CA ASP A 370 -1.15 -44.56 7.03
C ASP A 370 -0.73 -44.22 8.47
N LYS A 371 0.57 -44.26 8.77
CA LYS A 371 1.07 -44.05 10.14
C LYS A 371 1.37 -42.59 10.41
N CYS A 372 1.86 -41.84 9.42
CA CYS A 372 2.13 -40.41 9.54
C CYS A 372 2.34 -39.72 8.18
N PRO A 373 1.29 -39.12 7.62
CA PRO A 373 1.34 -38.51 6.30
C PRO A 373 2.19 -37.23 6.25
N ALA A 374 2.58 -36.83 5.03
CA ALA A 374 3.04 -35.47 4.75
C ALA A 374 1.92 -34.45 5.05
N GLY A 375 2.30 -33.21 5.37
CA GLY A 375 1.34 -32.24 5.90
C GLY A 375 1.96 -30.89 6.24
N ALA A 376 1.11 -29.95 6.62
CA ALA A 376 1.53 -28.65 7.10
C ALA A 376 2.08 -28.72 8.53
N GLN A 377 3.22 -28.08 8.77
CA GLN A 377 3.68 -27.67 10.10
C GLN A 377 3.37 -26.19 10.31
N GLU A 378 2.95 -25.83 11.52
CA GLU A 378 2.50 -24.48 11.88
C GLU A 378 3.27 -23.97 13.10
N TYR A 379 3.89 -22.82 12.95
CA TYR A 379 4.67 -22.17 13.98
C TYR A 379 3.98 -20.88 14.42
N ASN A 380 3.76 -20.73 15.73
CA ASN A 380 3.30 -19.47 16.28
C ASN A 380 4.45 -18.47 16.27
N VAL A 381 4.33 -17.43 15.45
CA VAL A 381 5.31 -16.36 15.28
C VAL A 381 4.73 -14.98 15.65
N THR A 382 3.62 -14.98 16.39
CA THR A 382 2.87 -13.77 16.77
C THR A 382 3.76 -12.72 17.40
N THR A 383 4.55 -13.09 18.41
CA THR A 383 5.40 -12.16 19.16
C THR A 383 6.40 -11.45 18.26
N VAL A 384 7.10 -12.20 17.40
CA VAL A 384 8.11 -11.59 16.53
C VAL A 384 7.46 -10.71 15.45
N VAL A 385 6.38 -11.16 14.81
CA VAL A 385 5.68 -10.39 13.78
C VAL A 385 5.10 -9.11 14.35
N LYS A 386 4.50 -9.16 15.55
CA LYS A 386 4.00 -7.98 16.28
C LYS A 386 5.12 -6.97 16.54
N ASN A 387 6.28 -7.43 17.00
CA ASN A 387 7.41 -6.54 17.27
C ASN A 387 7.95 -5.90 15.98
N ALA A 388 8.02 -6.65 14.88
CA ALA A 388 8.49 -6.14 13.60
C ALA A 388 7.50 -5.14 12.97
N ALA A 389 6.20 -5.44 13.03
CA ALA A 389 5.14 -4.51 12.63
C ALA A 389 5.21 -3.19 13.41
N ALA A 390 5.34 -3.25 14.73
CA ALA A 390 5.48 -2.06 15.57
C ALA A 390 6.76 -1.25 15.28
N ALA A 391 7.85 -1.92 14.88
CA ALA A 391 9.10 -1.29 14.47
C ALA A 391 9.07 -0.71 13.03
N GLY A 392 7.96 -0.87 12.31
CA GLY A 392 7.83 -0.40 10.93
C GLY A 392 8.63 -1.24 9.91
N ALA A 393 8.95 -2.49 10.25
CA ALA A 393 9.70 -3.36 9.35
C ALA A 393 8.86 -3.74 8.14
N THR A 394 9.48 -3.76 6.97
CA THR A 394 8.83 -4.13 5.70
C THR A 394 9.05 -5.58 5.32
N ASN A 395 10.05 -6.25 5.92
CA ASN A 395 10.38 -7.65 5.70
C ASN A 395 10.76 -8.33 7.03
N MET A 396 10.58 -9.64 7.09
CA MET A 396 11.03 -10.48 8.20
C MET A 396 11.66 -11.77 7.67
N THR A 397 12.68 -12.28 8.35
CA THR A 397 13.29 -13.57 8.04
C THR A 397 13.09 -14.57 9.18
N LEU A 398 12.48 -15.70 8.85
CA LEU A 398 12.32 -16.86 9.73
C LEU A 398 13.33 -17.95 9.39
N GLY A 399 14.03 -18.47 10.38
CA GLY A 399 14.93 -19.62 10.26
C GLY A 399 14.29 -20.92 10.71
N LEU A 400 14.54 -22.02 10.00
CA LEU A 400 14.21 -23.39 10.41
C LEU A 400 15.48 -24.11 10.84
N ARG A 401 15.50 -24.56 12.09
CA ARG A 401 16.63 -25.26 12.70
C ARG A 401 16.14 -26.39 13.60
N ALA A 402 16.76 -27.56 13.50
CA ALA A 402 16.45 -28.65 14.43
C ALA A 402 16.70 -28.20 15.87
N VAL A 403 15.79 -28.58 16.78
CA VAL A 403 15.93 -28.33 18.22
C VAL A 403 17.21 -28.99 18.74
N SER A 404 17.52 -30.19 18.25
CA SER A 404 18.80 -30.85 18.44
C SER A 404 19.43 -31.19 17.10
N GLU A 405 20.59 -30.60 16.80
CA GLU A 405 21.36 -30.89 15.57
C GLU A 405 22.36 -32.04 15.76
N THR A 406 22.27 -32.76 16.88
CA THR A 406 22.95 -34.05 17.10
C THR A 406 21.99 -35.23 16.99
N ASP A 407 20.69 -34.96 16.89
CA ASP A 407 19.67 -35.97 16.70
C ASP A 407 19.45 -36.22 15.20
N GLN A 408 19.89 -37.39 14.71
CA GLN A 408 19.70 -37.82 13.32
C GLN A 408 18.23 -37.95 12.92
N TRP A 409 17.31 -38.06 13.89
CA TRP A 409 15.88 -38.15 13.63
C TRP A 409 15.21 -36.79 13.44
N ALA A 410 15.92 -35.68 13.68
CA ALA A 410 15.43 -34.32 13.50
C ALA A 410 15.52 -33.82 12.04
N TRP A 411 16.05 -34.62 11.12
CA TRP A 411 16.12 -34.25 9.70
C TRP A 411 14.74 -34.14 9.07
N LYS A 412 14.44 -32.96 8.53
CA LYS A 412 13.19 -32.63 7.85
C LYS A 412 13.44 -31.88 6.55
N ARG A 413 12.61 -32.12 5.53
CA ARG A 413 12.57 -31.36 4.29
C ARG A 413 11.19 -30.81 3.97
N TYR A 414 11.16 -29.61 3.44
CA TYR A 414 9.92 -28.87 3.20
C TYR A 414 9.81 -28.32 1.79
N LYS A 415 8.58 -28.19 1.30
CA LYS A 415 8.28 -27.63 -0.02
C LYS A 415 8.39 -26.11 -0.05
N VAL A 416 8.78 -25.59 -1.20
CA VAL A 416 8.72 -24.17 -1.58
C VAL A 416 7.85 -23.96 -2.83
N THR A 417 7.42 -25.04 -3.48
CA THR A 417 6.61 -25.03 -4.70
C THR A 417 5.17 -25.39 -4.36
N SER A 418 4.23 -24.79 -5.08
CA SER A 418 2.79 -25.01 -4.92
C SER A 418 2.28 -26.17 -5.78
N ASP A 419 1.28 -26.88 -5.28
CA ASP A 419 0.31 -27.60 -6.11
C ASP A 419 -0.80 -26.63 -6.59
N ALA A 420 -1.82 -27.13 -7.29
CA ALA A 420 -2.92 -26.32 -7.82
C ALA A 420 -3.70 -25.52 -6.73
N ASN A 421 -3.60 -25.92 -5.46
CA ASN A 421 -4.26 -25.28 -4.33
C ASN A 421 -3.32 -24.42 -3.47
N HIS A 422 -2.04 -24.29 -3.85
CA HIS A 422 -1.00 -23.60 -3.07
C HIS A 422 -0.77 -24.15 -1.66
N ALA A 423 -1.22 -25.38 -1.37
CA ALA A 423 -1.11 -25.98 -0.04
C ALA A 423 0.36 -26.21 0.37
N HIS A 424 1.23 -26.37 -0.61
CA HIS A 424 2.66 -26.63 -0.43
C HIS A 424 3.53 -25.36 -0.38
N ASN A 425 2.96 -24.18 -0.67
CA ASN A 425 3.67 -22.91 -0.64
C ASN A 425 3.79 -22.41 0.82
N PRO A 426 5.00 -22.15 1.33
CA PRO A 426 5.16 -21.56 2.66
C PRO A 426 4.40 -20.24 2.75
N VAL A 427 3.69 -20.03 3.86
CA VAL A 427 2.81 -18.86 4.03
C VAL A 427 2.85 -18.35 5.45
N LEU A 428 2.87 -17.03 5.60
CA LEU A 428 2.68 -16.35 6.87
C LEU A 428 1.27 -15.77 6.89
N ALA A 429 0.41 -16.34 7.74
CA ALA A 429 -0.92 -15.81 8.04
C ALA A 429 -0.82 -14.84 9.21
N ILE A 430 -1.31 -13.61 9.03
CA ILE A 430 -1.23 -12.53 10.02
C ILE A 430 -2.64 -11.98 10.23
N ASP A 431 -3.15 -12.10 11.45
CA ASP A 431 -4.36 -11.44 11.89
C ASP A 431 -3.97 -10.08 12.48
N TYR A 432 -4.53 -8.99 11.93
CA TYR A 432 -4.16 -7.62 12.29
C TYR A 432 -5.36 -6.66 12.21
N ASN A 433 -5.18 -5.49 12.82
CA ASN A 433 -6.08 -4.34 12.65
C ASN A 433 -5.25 -3.06 12.45
N SER A 434 -5.62 -2.22 11.49
CA SER A 434 -5.00 -0.92 11.25
C SER A 434 -5.51 0.11 12.27
N TYR A 435 -4.75 1.19 12.46
CA TYR A 435 -5.22 2.29 13.30
C TYR A 435 -6.05 3.27 12.44
N PRO A 436 -7.18 3.78 12.96
CA PRO A 436 -7.86 4.90 12.35
C PRO A 436 -6.93 6.09 12.16
N ALA A 437 -7.08 6.80 11.05
CA ALA A 437 -6.45 8.09 10.89
C ALA A 437 -7.04 9.09 11.90
N ALA A 438 -6.25 10.11 12.26
CA ALA A 438 -6.79 11.25 12.99
C ALA A 438 -7.91 11.89 12.16
N PRO A 439 -9.10 12.16 12.74
CA PRO A 439 -10.19 12.75 11.99
C PRO A 439 -9.79 14.05 11.29
N ASP A 440 -10.35 14.27 10.10
CA ASP A 440 -10.06 15.44 9.26
C ASP A 440 -11.34 16.06 8.69
N GLN A 441 -11.21 17.06 7.82
CA GLN A 441 -12.34 17.80 7.23
C GLN A 441 -13.39 18.28 8.25
N LEU A 442 -12.90 18.85 9.37
CA LEU A 442 -13.75 19.29 10.46
C LEU A 442 -14.56 20.51 10.05
N THR A 443 -15.81 20.58 10.53
CA THR A 443 -16.67 21.77 10.40
C THR A 443 -17.48 21.98 11.67
N VAL A 444 -17.89 23.23 11.88
CA VAL A 444 -18.72 23.65 13.01
C VAL A 444 -19.98 24.33 12.49
N SER A 445 -21.14 23.69 12.67
CA SER A 445 -22.42 24.12 12.10
C SER A 445 -22.33 24.47 10.61
N SER A 446 -21.60 23.63 9.85
CA SER A 446 -21.28 23.80 8.41
C SER A 446 -20.33 24.94 8.06
N GLN A 447 -19.75 25.63 9.04
CA GLN A 447 -18.66 26.60 8.85
C GLN A 447 -17.30 25.89 8.84
N PRO A 448 -16.30 26.41 8.10
CA PRO A 448 -14.98 25.81 8.02
C PRO A 448 -14.29 25.79 9.39
N CYS A 449 -13.53 24.73 9.63
CA CYS A 449 -12.62 24.66 10.78
C CYS A 449 -11.44 25.61 10.58
N VAL A 450 -11.37 26.65 11.40
CA VAL A 450 -10.25 27.59 11.48
C VAL A 450 -9.98 27.97 12.93
N THR A 451 -8.84 28.58 13.19
CA THR A 451 -8.45 29.09 14.52
C THR A 451 -8.02 30.56 14.43
N GLY A 452 -7.89 31.22 15.58
CA GLY A 452 -7.53 32.61 15.72
C GLY A 452 -8.66 33.57 15.35
N ALA A 453 -8.30 34.74 14.82
CA ALA A 453 -9.23 35.83 14.55
C ALA A 453 -10.30 35.49 13.48
N ALA A 454 -10.04 34.48 12.63
CA ALA A 454 -10.95 34.05 11.58
C ALA A 454 -12.02 33.03 12.04
N ARG A 455 -12.02 32.64 13.33
CA ARG A 455 -12.97 31.65 13.87
C ARG A 455 -14.43 32.08 13.59
N PRO A 456 -15.31 31.15 13.18
CA PRO A 456 -16.71 31.45 12.96
C PRO A 456 -17.44 31.72 14.28
N TRP A 457 -18.48 32.54 14.20
CA TRP A 457 -19.47 32.74 15.27
C TRP A 457 -20.76 32.03 14.90
N ILE A 458 -21.31 31.27 15.84
CA ILE A 458 -22.47 30.41 15.62
C ILE A 458 -23.69 31.02 16.31
N SER A 459 -24.75 31.23 15.52
CA SER A 459 -26.04 31.81 15.92
C SER A 459 -26.95 30.87 16.73
N SER A 460 -26.36 29.91 17.46
CA SER A 460 -27.09 28.89 18.22
C SER A 460 -26.31 28.46 19.45
N HIS A 461 -27.00 28.29 20.58
CA HIS A 461 -26.43 27.69 21.79
C HIS A 461 -26.08 26.21 21.61
N THR A 462 -26.76 25.51 20.70
CA THR A 462 -26.46 24.11 20.37
C THR A 462 -25.70 24.06 19.06
N VAL A 463 -24.46 23.57 19.13
CA VAL A 463 -23.51 23.63 18.03
C VAL A 463 -23.31 22.23 17.45
N THR A 464 -23.35 22.10 16.12
CA THR A 464 -23.10 20.81 15.45
C THR A 464 -21.61 20.71 15.11
N LEU A 465 -20.92 19.73 15.68
CA LEU A 465 -19.51 19.45 15.40
C LEU A 465 -19.43 18.28 14.43
N LYS A 466 -18.66 18.43 13.34
CA LYS A 466 -18.49 17.39 12.31
C LYS A 466 -17.03 17.08 12.07
N ALA A 467 -16.75 15.83 11.71
CA ALA A 467 -15.45 15.38 11.22
C ALA A 467 -15.63 14.21 10.23
N ARG A 468 -14.70 14.07 9.28
CA ARG A 468 -14.57 12.87 8.46
C ARG A 468 -13.70 11.85 9.17
N LEU A 469 -14.13 10.60 9.16
CA LEU A 469 -13.36 9.47 9.67
C LEU A 469 -12.77 8.69 8.51
N SER A 470 -11.57 8.16 8.70
CA SER A 470 -10.94 7.25 7.74
C SER A 470 -10.08 6.23 8.47
N ASP A 471 -10.09 5.04 7.91
CA ASP A 471 -9.24 3.91 8.27
C ASP A 471 -8.71 3.29 6.97
N PRO A 472 -7.43 2.85 6.91
CA PRO A 472 -6.95 2.00 5.82
C PRO A 472 -7.79 0.74 5.58
N ASP A 473 -8.43 0.25 6.64
CA ASP A 473 -9.31 -0.90 6.60
C ASP A 473 -10.73 -0.48 6.16
N PRO A 474 -11.48 -1.31 5.40
CA PRO A 474 -12.81 -1.00 4.87
C PRO A 474 -13.91 -1.02 5.95
N GLU A 475 -13.73 -0.23 7.01
CA GLU A 475 -14.58 -0.17 8.19
C GLU A 475 -15.95 0.46 7.93
N THR A 476 -16.97 -0.04 8.63
CA THR A 476 -18.34 0.48 8.54
C THR A 476 -19.02 0.81 9.85
N ASP A 477 -18.33 0.59 10.95
CA ASP A 477 -18.80 0.78 12.31
C ASP A 477 -17.93 1.72 13.13
N MET A 478 -17.13 2.56 12.46
CA MET A 478 -16.34 3.58 13.12
C MET A 478 -17.22 4.57 13.89
N LYS A 479 -16.69 5.09 14.98
CA LYS A 479 -17.26 6.15 15.80
C LYS A 479 -16.23 7.24 16.04
N ALA A 480 -16.71 8.41 16.44
CA ALA A 480 -15.84 9.50 16.87
C ALA A 480 -16.25 10.03 18.24
N THR A 481 -15.27 10.31 19.08
CA THR A 481 -15.44 11.11 20.28
C THR A 481 -14.98 12.53 19.99
N PHE A 482 -15.90 13.47 20.10
CA PHE A 482 -15.63 14.90 20.04
C PHE A 482 -15.46 15.42 21.47
N GLU A 483 -14.49 16.29 21.68
CA GLU A 483 -14.33 17.05 22.91
C GLU A 483 -14.17 18.52 22.59
N TRP A 484 -14.66 19.37 23.49
CA TRP A 484 -14.54 20.82 23.37
C TRP A 484 -14.05 21.45 24.67
N ALA A 485 -13.23 22.47 24.52
CA ALA A 485 -12.57 23.23 25.58
C ALA A 485 -12.86 24.73 25.42
N ARG A 486 -12.60 25.52 26.46
CA ARG A 486 -12.61 26.99 26.36
C ARG A 486 -11.33 27.48 25.70
N VAL A 487 -11.46 28.56 24.93
CA VAL A 487 -10.30 29.34 24.49
C VAL A 487 -10.02 30.43 25.52
N ASN A 488 -8.83 30.40 26.09
CA ASN A 488 -8.37 31.38 27.08
C ASN A 488 -7.97 32.70 26.39
N ALA A 489 -7.87 33.76 27.17
CA ALA A 489 -7.49 35.09 26.66
C ALA A 489 -6.08 35.13 26.03
N ASP A 490 -5.19 34.24 26.45
CA ASP A 490 -3.84 34.07 25.89
C ASP A 490 -3.79 33.16 24.65
N GLY A 491 -4.94 32.68 24.17
CA GLY A 491 -5.06 31.79 23.03
C GLY A 491 -4.83 30.30 23.34
N THR A 492 -4.54 29.93 24.59
CA THR A 492 -4.43 28.53 25.00
C THR A 492 -5.79 27.88 25.21
N TYR A 493 -5.84 26.55 25.30
CA TYR A 493 -7.07 25.79 25.54
C TYR A 493 -7.11 25.27 26.98
N SER A 494 -8.28 25.35 27.60
CA SER A 494 -8.53 24.69 28.88
C SER A 494 -8.53 23.17 28.75
N ALA A 495 -8.70 22.45 29.87
CA ALA A 495 -9.19 21.08 29.82
C ALA A 495 -10.57 21.02 29.12
N ALA A 496 -10.93 19.86 28.57
CA ALA A 496 -12.23 19.68 27.94
C ALA A 496 -13.36 19.98 28.94
N VAL A 497 -14.26 20.87 28.55
CA VAL A 497 -15.47 21.23 29.32
C VAL A 497 -16.68 20.41 28.90
N GLY A 498 -16.55 19.62 27.84
CA GLY A 498 -17.53 18.60 27.46
C GLY A 498 -16.99 17.66 26.39
N SER A 499 -17.68 16.53 26.24
CA SER A 499 -17.40 15.53 25.20
C SER A 499 -18.67 14.81 24.79
N ALA A 500 -18.73 14.36 23.54
CA ALA A 500 -19.80 13.49 23.04
C ALA A 500 -19.24 12.48 22.03
N THR A 501 -19.72 11.25 22.11
CA THR A 501 -19.43 10.20 21.11
C THR A 501 -20.60 10.10 20.13
N THR A 502 -20.28 9.85 18.87
CA THR A 502 -21.28 9.71 17.80
C THR A 502 -22.30 8.61 18.12
N PRO A 503 -23.59 8.85 17.90
CA PRO A 503 -24.65 7.91 18.28
C PRO A 503 -24.72 6.68 17.36
N GLY A 504 -24.18 6.79 16.15
CA GLY A 504 -24.23 5.75 15.12
C GLY A 504 -22.85 5.41 14.55
N ASN A 505 -22.87 4.33 13.78
CA ASN A 505 -21.75 3.79 13.02
C ASN A 505 -21.48 4.64 11.78
N THR A 506 -20.20 4.81 11.44
CA THR A 506 -19.72 5.65 10.35
C THR A 506 -18.79 4.82 9.48
N SER A 507 -18.99 4.85 8.16
CA SER A 507 -18.08 4.20 7.23
C SER A 507 -16.80 4.99 7.02
N THR A 508 -15.69 4.29 6.80
CA THR A 508 -14.42 4.92 6.41
C THR A 508 -14.62 5.85 5.20
N GLY A 509 -13.99 7.02 5.24
CA GLY A 509 -14.10 8.07 4.22
C GLY A 509 -15.34 8.96 4.31
N THR A 510 -16.23 8.74 5.30
CA THR A 510 -17.48 9.51 5.46
C THR A 510 -17.47 10.44 6.67
N THR A 511 -18.39 11.41 6.69
CA THR A 511 -18.51 12.39 7.78
C THR A 511 -19.51 11.94 8.84
N THR A 512 -19.20 12.27 10.08
CA THR A 512 -20.05 12.03 11.24
C THR A 512 -20.16 13.30 12.07
N GLN A 513 -21.10 13.32 13.01
CA GLN A 513 -21.41 14.52 13.78
C GLN A 513 -21.94 14.26 15.18
N VAL A 514 -21.77 15.25 16.05
CA VAL A 514 -22.46 15.38 17.33
C VAL A 514 -23.03 16.79 17.46
N THR A 515 -24.07 16.94 18.28
CA THR A 515 -24.56 18.26 18.69
C THR A 515 -24.22 18.46 20.16
N THR A 516 -23.64 19.61 20.49
CA THR A 516 -23.32 19.95 21.88
C THR A 516 -24.60 20.18 22.68
N PRO A 517 -24.55 20.00 24.01
CA PRO A 517 -25.48 20.69 24.90
C PRO A 517 -25.44 22.21 24.69
N ALA A 518 -26.39 22.94 25.29
CA ALA A 518 -26.39 24.40 25.25
C ALA A 518 -25.07 24.96 25.81
N LEU A 519 -24.42 25.79 25.01
CA LEU A 519 -23.18 26.49 25.33
C LEU A 519 -23.46 27.95 25.72
N ASP A 520 -22.56 28.54 26.49
CA ASP A 520 -22.74 29.87 27.05
C ASP A 520 -22.67 30.96 25.97
N GLU A 521 -23.54 31.95 26.10
CA GLU A 521 -23.55 33.16 25.28
C GLU A 521 -22.21 33.90 25.36
N GLY A 522 -21.70 34.36 24.23
CA GLY A 522 -20.39 35.02 24.12
C GLY A 522 -19.19 34.10 24.36
N GLY A 523 -19.41 32.81 24.58
CA GLY A 523 -18.37 31.83 24.87
C GLY A 523 -17.47 31.54 23.67
N LEU A 524 -16.16 31.50 23.90
CA LEU A 524 -15.18 31.01 22.92
C LEU A 524 -14.77 29.57 23.23
N TYR A 525 -14.87 28.72 22.22
CA TYR A 525 -14.62 27.29 22.32
C TYR A 525 -13.67 26.80 21.23
N ALA A 526 -12.95 25.72 21.53
CA ALA A 526 -12.23 24.92 20.56
C ALA A 526 -12.68 23.48 20.67
N PHE A 527 -12.80 22.75 19.56
CA PHE A 527 -13.11 21.33 19.56
C PHE A 527 -12.12 20.52 18.71
N ARG A 528 -12.03 19.23 19.02
CA ARG A 528 -11.28 18.22 18.26
C ARG A 528 -11.98 16.87 18.34
N ALA A 529 -11.62 15.94 17.46
CA ALA A 529 -12.23 14.62 17.39
C ALA A 529 -11.17 13.51 17.44
N LEU A 530 -11.54 12.36 18.00
CA LEU A 530 -10.76 11.12 18.02
C LEU A 530 -11.60 10.02 17.37
N ALA A 531 -11.05 9.33 16.35
CA ALA A 531 -11.71 8.19 15.72
C ALA A 531 -11.49 6.90 16.53
N ASN A 532 -12.47 6.00 16.45
CA ASN A 532 -12.45 4.65 17.00
C ASN A 532 -13.11 3.69 15.98
N ASP A 533 -12.50 2.54 15.69
CA ASP A 533 -13.03 1.52 14.76
C ASP A 533 -13.79 0.38 15.48
N GLY A 534 -14.11 0.53 16.76
CA GLY A 534 -14.65 -0.52 17.62
C GLY A 534 -13.61 -1.29 18.44
N SER A 535 -12.33 -1.22 18.06
CA SER A 535 -11.20 -1.91 18.71
C SER A 535 -10.07 -0.94 19.11
N LEU A 536 -9.63 -0.11 18.18
CA LEU A 536 -8.53 0.84 18.29
C LEU A 536 -9.03 2.27 18.18
N ASN A 537 -8.35 3.16 18.90
CA ASN A 537 -8.46 4.60 18.70
C ASN A 537 -7.40 5.05 17.71
N SER A 538 -7.72 6.08 16.91
CA SER A 538 -6.71 6.87 16.21
C SER A 538 -5.58 7.28 17.16
N LYS A 539 -4.34 7.27 16.67
CA LYS A 539 -3.15 7.56 17.50
C LYS A 539 -3.11 9.00 17.99
N ALA A 540 -3.85 9.90 17.35
CA ALA A 540 -3.93 11.30 17.70
C ALA A 540 -5.35 11.81 17.44
N TYR A 541 -5.73 12.83 18.22
CA TYR A 541 -6.88 13.65 17.88
C TYR A 541 -6.62 14.43 16.57
N SER A 542 -7.70 14.91 15.97
CA SER A 542 -7.64 15.95 14.94
C SER A 542 -6.94 17.21 15.44
N ALA A 543 -6.61 18.10 14.50
CA ALA A 543 -6.33 19.49 14.83
C ALA A 543 -7.54 20.14 15.55
N TRP A 544 -7.26 21.19 16.32
CA TRP A 544 -8.29 22.00 16.97
C TRP A 544 -8.99 22.92 15.97
N CYS A 545 -10.29 23.12 16.18
CA CYS A 545 -11.13 24.06 15.45
C CYS A 545 -11.82 24.98 16.44
N GLU A 546 -11.78 26.29 16.23
CA GLU A 546 -12.38 27.25 17.14
C GLU A 546 -13.72 27.77 16.63
N PHE A 547 -14.58 28.17 17.57
CA PHE A 547 -15.82 28.88 17.28
C PHE A 547 -16.23 29.76 18.48
N GLY A 548 -17.02 30.79 18.19
CA GLY A 548 -17.75 31.57 19.19
C GLY A 548 -19.23 31.23 19.18
N VAL A 549 -19.91 31.42 20.31
CA VAL A 549 -21.37 31.37 20.40
C VAL A 549 -21.88 32.79 20.56
N ASP A 550 -22.76 33.20 19.67
CA ASP A 550 -23.43 34.50 19.74
C ASP A 550 -24.83 34.32 19.18
N THR A 551 -25.84 34.35 20.05
CA THR A 551 -27.25 34.14 19.70
C THR A 551 -28.08 35.41 19.77
N VAL A 552 -27.46 36.52 20.19
CA VAL A 552 -28.13 37.79 20.41
C VAL A 552 -28.08 38.59 19.12
N GLY A 553 -29.23 38.69 18.44
CA GLY A 553 -29.35 39.52 17.26
C GLY A 553 -29.29 41.02 17.55
N LEU A 554 -29.08 41.78 16.48
CA LEU A 554 -29.06 43.24 16.51
C LEU A 554 -30.48 43.83 16.68
N ASP A 555 -30.66 44.75 17.63
CA ASP A 555 -31.93 45.44 17.91
C ASP A 555 -31.93 46.92 17.51
N THR A 556 -30.79 47.44 17.03
CA THR A 556 -30.57 48.85 16.75
C THR A 556 -30.45 49.11 15.25
N GLU A 557 -31.14 50.12 14.73
CA GLU A 557 -31.01 50.52 13.32
C GLU A 557 -29.59 51.03 13.02
N PRO A 558 -29.04 50.76 11.82
CA PRO A 558 -27.82 51.41 11.39
C PRO A 558 -28.05 52.90 11.10
N ALA A 559 -26.99 53.69 11.22
CA ALA A 559 -26.94 55.06 10.75
C ALA A 559 -26.48 55.12 9.29
N VAL A 560 -27.17 55.92 8.48
CA VAL A 560 -26.83 56.19 7.08
C VAL A 560 -26.63 57.69 6.92
N THR A 561 -25.49 58.08 6.35
CA THR A 561 -25.16 59.48 6.06
C THR A 561 -24.65 59.65 4.64
N SER A 562 -25.07 60.72 3.98
CA SER A 562 -24.53 61.15 2.69
C SER A 562 -24.43 62.66 2.65
N ALA A 563 -23.28 63.18 2.19
CA ALA A 563 -23.12 64.61 1.91
C ALA A 563 -23.66 64.98 0.52
N ASP A 564 -23.66 64.02 -0.42
CA ASP A 564 -24.18 64.20 -1.78
C ASP A 564 -25.71 64.10 -1.84
N TYR A 565 -26.31 63.33 -0.91
CA TYR A 565 -27.74 63.08 -0.81
C TYR A 565 -28.24 63.08 0.65
N PRO A 566 -28.18 64.21 1.38
CA PRO A 566 -28.64 64.27 2.76
C PRO A 566 -30.15 64.02 2.88
N SER A 567 -30.56 63.46 4.02
CA SER A 567 -31.97 63.25 4.38
C SER A 567 -32.50 64.49 5.12
N ASP A 568 -32.49 65.63 4.44
CA ASP A 568 -32.88 66.95 4.98
C ASP A 568 -34.20 67.48 4.41
N GLY A 569 -34.82 66.76 3.46
CA GLY A 569 -36.05 67.16 2.80
C GLY A 569 -35.85 68.10 1.61
N GLU A 570 -34.60 68.39 1.22
CA GLU A 570 -34.27 69.21 0.06
C GLU A 570 -33.80 68.35 -1.13
N TYR A 571 -33.89 68.92 -2.34
CA TYR A 571 -33.45 68.26 -3.56
C TYR A 571 -31.94 68.39 -3.76
N HIS A 572 -31.24 67.25 -3.85
CA HIS A 572 -29.80 67.19 -4.07
C HIS A 572 -29.43 66.40 -5.33
N GLY A 573 -28.27 66.73 -5.89
CA GLY A 573 -27.71 66.08 -7.08
C GLY A 573 -28.61 66.13 -8.33
N ALA A 574 -28.47 65.12 -9.18
CA ALA A 574 -29.30 64.90 -10.36
C ALA A 574 -29.64 63.41 -10.55
N PRO A 575 -30.73 63.05 -11.25
CA PRO A 575 -31.02 61.66 -11.59
C PRO A 575 -29.84 60.98 -12.30
N GLY A 576 -29.38 59.85 -11.77
CA GLY A 576 -28.23 59.10 -12.31
C GLY A 576 -26.84 59.60 -11.88
N GLN A 577 -26.75 60.61 -11.02
CA GLN A 577 -25.48 61.05 -10.43
C GLN A 577 -25.06 60.10 -9.30
N THR A 578 -23.79 59.69 -9.26
CA THR A 578 -23.24 58.88 -8.16
C THR A 578 -22.97 59.76 -6.94
N GLY A 579 -23.27 59.24 -5.75
CA GLY A 579 -22.95 59.89 -4.48
C GLY A 579 -22.38 58.92 -3.45
N THR A 580 -21.77 59.50 -2.42
CA THR A 580 -21.11 58.81 -1.34
C THR A 580 -22.08 58.56 -0.19
N PHE A 581 -22.22 57.29 0.21
CA PHE A 581 -23.01 56.89 1.36
C PHE A 581 -22.11 56.20 2.38
N THR A 582 -22.25 56.55 3.65
CA THR A 582 -21.57 55.88 4.76
C THR A 582 -22.60 55.20 5.66
N PHE A 583 -22.38 53.92 5.94
CA PHE A 583 -23.15 53.10 6.86
C PHE A 583 -22.34 52.89 8.14
N SER A 584 -22.96 53.07 9.29
CA SER A 584 -22.30 52.94 10.60
C SER A 584 -23.29 52.52 11.69
N GLY A 585 -22.79 52.21 12.89
CA GLY A 585 -23.64 51.82 14.01
C GLY A 585 -24.37 50.49 13.80
N GLY A 586 -25.51 50.33 14.46
CA GLY A 586 -26.33 49.10 14.41
C GLY A 586 -25.93 48.01 15.41
N GLY A 587 -24.93 48.25 16.27
CA GLY A 587 -24.48 47.31 17.32
C GLY A 587 -22.97 47.38 17.57
N SER A 588 -22.48 46.72 18.62
CA SER A 588 -21.04 46.69 18.96
C SER A 588 -20.22 45.66 18.19
N ASP A 589 -20.86 44.68 17.58
CA ASP A 589 -20.26 43.53 16.91
C ASP A 589 -20.68 43.40 15.44
N VAL A 590 -21.18 44.50 14.87
CA VAL A 590 -21.47 44.65 13.44
C VAL A 590 -20.20 44.44 12.63
N THR A 591 -20.28 43.55 11.64
CA THR A 591 -19.17 43.25 10.72
C THR A 591 -19.40 43.79 9.31
N GLY A 592 -20.64 44.15 8.98
CA GLY A 592 -20.99 44.72 7.69
C GLY A 592 -22.46 45.14 7.61
N PHE A 593 -22.90 45.49 6.41
CA PHE A 593 -24.26 45.96 6.14
C PHE A 593 -24.82 45.30 4.89
N LYS A 594 -26.13 45.04 4.88
CA LYS A 594 -26.88 44.81 3.65
C LYS A 594 -27.58 46.09 3.22
N TYR A 595 -27.48 46.43 1.94
CA TYR A 595 -28.10 47.63 1.37
C TYR A 595 -28.79 47.35 0.03
N GLY A 596 -29.70 48.23 -0.36
CA GLY A 596 -30.40 48.15 -1.65
C GLY A 596 -31.53 49.16 -1.80
N TRP A 597 -32.02 49.31 -3.03
CA TRP A 597 -33.14 50.19 -3.39
C TRP A 597 -34.52 49.53 -3.23
N ALA A 598 -34.54 48.28 -2.74
CA ALA A 598 -35.73 47.49 -2.48
C ALA A 598 -35.66 46.90 -1.07
N GLU A 599 -36.84 46.61 -0.51
CA GLU A 599 -36.99 46.00 0.81
C GLU A 599 -37.41 44.51 0.66
N PRO A 600 -36.68 43.55 1.26
CA PRO A 600 -35.47 43.73 2.08
C PRO A 600 -34.20 43.98 1.23
N PRO A 601 -33.20 44.68 1.77
CA PRO A 601 -31.91 44.87 1.09
C PRO A 601 -31.11 43.57 1.03
N THR A 602 -30.46 43.29 -0.10
CA THR A 602 -29.75 42.02 -0.35
C THR A 602 -28.26 42.16 -0.63
N THR A 603 -27.77 43.35 -0.99
CA THR A 603 -26.36 43.54 -1.36
C THR A 603 -25.51 43.74 -0.12
N TYR A 604 -24.49 42.91 0.09
CA TYR A 604 -23.63 42.97 1.28
C TYR A 604 -22.36 43.80 1.05
N VAL A 605 -21.99 44.60 2.05
CA VAL A 605 -20.68 45.26 2.18
C VAL A 605 -20.07 44.93 3.53
N ALA A 606 -18.79 44.56 3.55
CA ALA A 606 -18.03 44.34 4.78
C ALA A 606 -17.49 45.67 5.35
N GLY A 607 -17.38 45.75 6.67
CA GLY A 607 -16.84 46.89 7.41
C GLY A 607 -17.92 47.65 8.19
N ALA A 608 -17.53 48.15 9.37
CA ALA A 608 -18.35 49.01 10.22
C ALA A 608 -17.45 50.10 10.83
N PRO A 609 -17.43 51.33 10.27
CA PRO A 609 -18.28 51.84 9.19
C PRO A 609 -17.89 51.32 7.79
N ALA A 610 -18.82 51.41 6.84
CA ALA A 610 -18.59 51.15 5.42
C ALA A 610 -18.98 52.38 4.58
N THR A 611 -18.09 52.80 3.67
CA THR A 611 -18.34 53.93 2.76
C THR A 611 -18.38 53.43 1.31
N LEU A 612 -19.44 53.78 0.60
CA LEU A 612 -19.74 53.29 -0.75
C LEU A 612 -20.06 54.44 -1.70
N GLN A 613 -19.72 54.25 -2.98
CA GLN A 613 -20.18 55.08 -4.09
C GLN A 613 -21.40 54.40 -4.71
N LEU A 614 -22.58 55.01 -4.56
CA LEU A 614 -23.84 54.45 -5.05
C LEU A 614 -24.49 55.43 -6.02
N THR A 615 -25.06 54.89 -7.10
CA THR A 615 -25.85 55.68 -8.05
C THR A 615 -27.33 55.45 -7.76
N PRO A 616 -28.07 56.45 -7.27
CA PRO A 616 -29.51 56.31 -7.06
C PRO A 616 -30.23 56.03 -8.38
N PRO A 617 -31.20 55.09 -8.41
CA PRO A 617 -31.98 54.82 -9.60
C PRO A 617 -32.87 56.03 -9.93
N PRO A 618 -33.46 56.09 -11.13
CA PRO A 618 -34.42 57.13 -11.46
C PRO A 618 -35.63 57.09 -10.50
N PRO A 619 -36.05 58.20 -9.88
CA PRO A 619 -37.23 58.24 -9.00
C PRO A 619 -38.52 57.79 -9.69
N ASN A 620 -38.60 58.00 -11.01
CA ASN A 620 -39.66 57.50 -11.85
C ASN A 620 -39.05 56.82 -13.09
N PRO A 621 -39.11 55.48 -13.22
CA PRO A 621 -38.60 54.78 -14.40
C PRO A 621 -39.24 55.20 -15.73
N ALA A 622 -40.51 55.62 -15.72
CA ALA A 622 -41.22 56.12 -16.90
C ALA A 622 -40.85 57.57 -17.27
N SER A 623 -40.15 58.29 -16.38
CA SER A 623 -39.63 59.64 -16.62
C SER A 623 -38.27 59.80 -15.91
N PRO A 624 -37.19 59.23 -16.48
CA PRO A 624 -35.94 59.03 -15.74
C PRO A 624 -35.24 60.31 -15.27
N THR A 625 -35.56 61.45 -15.89
CA THR A 625 -35.01 62.77 -15.57
C THR A 625 -35.85 63.54 -14.57
N ARG A 626 -37.00 63.01 -14.14
CA ARG A 626 -37.92 63.70 -13.23
C ARG A 626 -37.38 63.64 -11.78
N PRO A 627 -37.27 64.78 -11.08
CA PRO A 627 -36.96 64.80 -9.66
C PRO A 627 -37.97 64.01 -8.83
N GLY A 628 -37.53 63.42 -7.74
CA GLY A 628 -38.40 62.66 -6.86
C GLY A 628 -37.70 62.07 -5.65
N GLN A 629 -38.51 61.47 -4.77
CA GLN A 629 -38.07 60.82 -3.56
C GLN A 629 -37.53 59.42 -3.87
N LEU A 630 -36.44 59.03 -3.20
CA LEU A 630 -35.92 57.67 -3.19
C LEU A 630 -35.70 57.21 -1.75
N THR A 631 -35.74 55.90 -1.56
CA THR A 631 -35.41 55.25 -0.30
C THR A 631 -34.27 54.27 -0.52
N LEU A 632 -33.16 54.45 0.18
CA LEU A 632 -32.13 53.44 0.33
C LEU A 632 -32.40 52.64 1.60
N TYR A 633 -32.57 51.33 1.48
CA TYR A 633 -32.76 50.45 2.63
C TYR A 633 -31.41 49.89 3.06
N VAL A 634 -31.09 49.98 4.35
CA VAL A 634 -29.83 49.50 4.92
C VAL A 634 -30.10 48.76 6.22
N ARG A 635 -29.49 47.59 6.43
CA ARG A 635 -29.51 46.89 7.73
C ARG A 635 -28.13 46.40 8.11
N ALA A 636 -27.81 46.42 9.41
CA ALA A 636 -26.55 45.90 9.92
C ALA A 636 -26.56 44.36 9.95
N VAL A 637 -25.36 43.77 9.84
CA VAL A 637 -25.11 42.33 9.97
C VAL A 637 -24.00 42.13 10.99
N ASP A 638 -24.26 41.35 12.04
CA ASP A 638 -23.28 41.07 13.08
C ASP A 638 -22.27 39.98 12.68
N ARG A 639 -21.36 39.63 13.61
CA ARG A 639 -20.34 38.61 13.42
C ARG A 639 -20.88 37.18 13.32
N ALA A 640 -22.07 36.91 13.86
CA ALA A 640 -22.78 35.62 13.77
C ALA A 640 -23.73 35.55 12.57
N GLY A 641 -23.88 36.66 11.84
CA GLY A 641 -24.73 36.78 10.67
C GLY A 641 -26.17 37.15 10.96
N HIS A 642 -26.53 37.56 12.19
CA HIS A 642 -27.88 38.10 12.41
C HIS A 642 -28.02 39.43 11.69
N GLU A 643 -29.20 39.62 11.11
CA GLU A 643 -29.53 40.85 10.41
C GLU A 643 -30.40 41.73 11.30
N GLY A 644 -29.97 42.96 11.58
CA GLY A 644 -30.68 43.92 12.44
C GLY A 644 -31.88 44.58 11.75
N PRO A 645 -32.59 45.51 12.42
CA PRO A 645 -33.70 46.24 11.81
C PRO A 645 -33.27 47.04 10.56
N ILE A 646 -34.20 47.21 9.63
CA ILE A 646 -33.97 47.92 8.36
C ILE A 646 -34.14 49.42 8.58
N LYS A 647 -33.11 50.20 8.24
CA LYS A 647 -33.16 51.66 8.15
C LYS A 647 -33.62 52.11 6.77
N PRO A 648 -34.79 52.75 6.63
CA PRO A 648 -35.15 53.49 5.44
C PRO A 648 -34.45 54.85 5.45
N TYR A 649 -33.54 55.09 4.51
CA TYR A 649 -32.89 56.38 4.29
C TYR A 649 -33.56 57.10 3.12
N VAL A 650 -34.43 58.07 3.45
CA VAL A 650 -35.25 58.80 2.49
C VAL A 650 -34.55 60.11 2.09
N PHE A 651 -34.38 60.35 0.80
CA PHE A 651 -33.78 61.58 0.27
C PHE A 651 -34.45 62.00 -1.03
N LEU A 652 -34.34 63.27 -1.41
CA LEU A 652 -34.89 63.79 -2.67
C LEU A 652 -33.79 64.02 -3.70
N VAL A 653 -33.99 63.48 -4.91
CA VAL A 653 -33.06 63.64 -6.03
C VAL A 653 -33.61 64.67 -7.00
N GLY A 654 -32.82 65.70 -7.33
CA GLY A 654 -33.16 66.72 -8.33
C GLY A 654 -32.42 68.03 -8.16
N SER A 655 -32.46 68.89 -9.19
CA SER A 655 -31.92 70.25 -9.08
C SER A 655 -32.94 71.20 -8.45
N ALA A 656 -32.52 72.02 -7.48
CA ALA A 656 -33.35 73.07 -6.86
C ALA A 656 -33.95 74.11 -7.84
N ALA A 657 -33.53 74.12 -9.11
CA ALA A 657 -33.93 75.09 -10.14
C ALA A 657 -35.27 74.79 -10.87
N GLY A 658 -36.20 74.03 -10.26
CA GLY A 658 -37.43 73.58 -10.92
C GLY A 658 -38.75 74.16 -10.41
N GLN A 659 -38.76 75.04 -9.40
CA GLN A 659 -40.01 75.67 -8.94
C GLN A 659 -40.39 76.87 -9.81
N ALA A 660 -40.94 76.61 -11.00
CA ALA A 660 -41.80 77.58 -11.67
C ALA A 660 -43.21 77.47 -11.08
N VAL A 661 -43.57 78.46 -10.26
CA VAL A 661 -44.91 78.70 -9.73
C VAL A 661 -45.90 78.77 -10.91
N VAL A 662 -46.76 77.76 -11.06
CA VAL A 662 -47.94 77.87 -11.94
C VAL A 662 -49.02 78.61 -11.15
N SER A 663 -49.04 79.93 -11.33
CA SER A 663 -50.16 80.78 -10.97
C SER A 663 -51.40 80.38 -11.77
N PHE A 664 -52.45 79.92 -11.10
CA PHE A 664 -53.79 79.83 -11.69
C PHE A 664 -54.37 81.24 -11.84
N GLY A 665 -54.21 81.84 -13.01
CA GLY A 665 -54.95 83.03 -13.45
C GLY A 665 -56.14 82.63 -14.32
N GLY A 666 -57.36 82.99 -13.89
CA GLY A 666 -58.60 82.59 -14.56
C GLY A 666 -59.18 83.56 -15.60
N ARG A 667 -60.37 83.16 -16.09
CA ARG A 667 -61.37 83.82 -16.97
C ARG A 667 -60.96 83.92 -18.45
N ARG A 668 -61.82 83.63 -19.44
CA ARG A 668 -63.28 83.57 -19.54
C ARG A 668 -63.68 82.54 -20.59
#